data_AF-A0A1V9G0P0-F1
#
_entry.id   AF-A0A1V9G0P0-F1
#
_cell.length_a   1.000
_cell.length_b   1.000
_cell.length_c   1.000
_cell.angle_alpha   90.00
_cell.angle_beta   90.00
_cell.angle_gamma   90.00
#
_symmetry.space_group_name_H-M   'P 1'
#
loop_
_entity.id
_entity.type
_entity.pdbx_description
1 polymer ?
#
loop_
_entity_poly.entity_id
_entity_poly.type
_entity_poly.pdbx_seq_one_letter_code
_entity_poly.pdbx_strand_id
1 'polypeptide(L)'
;MKNMQYLRIIGVLCALMALLPEGRAQDTTGIIVINNTGKPKPVQVAFRKVNKTDLLGGVSAVDVPGLIKKNYMTWSLEGMETWAPGYNGNNLWSMGDYLLLIDGVSRESGNVLPVEIDQITFLKGVNAVALYGSRAAKGVVYITTKRGEANSRRVDVRVNTGVNVPKRYPVYLGSAEYMTLYNEARRNDGLAELYSATTIYNYASGKNPYRYPNVDYYSSDYLKQMYNRYDATAEISGGSDKARYYTNIGFQTSGSLLNFGEAKKNDRADRLNVRGNIDINLNDYISCNVDASAVFYTGRGVNTNYWSGAATLRPHRFAPLIPLSMIEDADEPSQVLIKNSNHIIDGQYLLGGTQLDQTNPFAAIYAGGNNKYNSRQFQFNTGVNADLRNVLKGLSFRSTFAVDYSTSYNLAYNNTYATYAPTWNNYAGEDLISSLTKYGQDATSGVQNVSNSWYRQTISATGQFNYVNSINNIHNLSAVLLVNGYQQSESAVYHRTSNANLGLQLGYNYLNRYYVDFSSAMIHSAKLPEGNREAFSPTVSLGWRISGEKFLSGSNVVNDLRLTASAGVLHTDLDIPGYYLYQGYYTAQGSWFGWKDGTGIQATESRRGDNPNMKFPKREEVSVGVEGSFFKNLLTLQGNFFMNKITGNIIQAGVLFPSYFTTGWPVSSFIPYVNYNDDKRVGIDFGAGLNKKLGGIDWSLNVTGTWYKTTASKRAEVYQDDYQYRQGKPLDAIWGLQSLGFFRDKDDINSSPTQTFGQVKPGDIKYKDQNGDGIIDTRDEVFLGRAGWYGAPLTLGINLTAKWKQLTFFALGTGRFGAYAMKNSSYFWIDGEDKYSVVVRDRWTEGTAQTAKYPRLTTLNSDNNFRSSDFWLYRTNRFDLTKVQIGYDITGMLRNKKFIKELGTYVSGFNLLTISPERDIMELNIGSAPQTRLYNVGVKALF
;
A
#
# COMPACT_ATOMS: atom_id res chain seq x y z
N MET A 1 14.64 34.45 12.22
CA MET A 1 13.46 35.32 12.50
C MET A 1 12.41 35.37 11.37
N LYS A 2 12.34 34.39 10.44
CA LYS A 2 11.26 34.28 9.42
C LYS A 2 10.11 33.31 9.81
N ASN A 3 10.19 32.64 10.96
CA ASN A 3 9.21 31.63 11.40
C ASN A 3 8.00 32.19 12.18
N MET A 4 7.98 33.50 12.51
CA MET A 4 6.88 34.12 13.27
C MET A 4 5.74 34.70 12.41
N GLN A 5 5.91 34.80 11.08
CA GLN A 5 4.86 35.35 10.20
C GLN A 5 3.77 34.32 9.86
N TYR A 6 4.06 33.01 9.91
CA TYR A 6 3.08 31.95 9.62
C TYR A 6 2.08 31.69 10.76
N LEU A 7 2.46 31.97 12.01
CA LEU A 7 1.55 31.89 13.17
C LEU A 7 0.45 32.98 13.15
N ARG A 8 0.69 34.12 12.49
CA ARG A 8 -0.31 35.19 12.36
C ARG A 8 -1.43 34.84 11.36
N ILE A 9 -1.17 34.02 10.35
CA ILE A 9 -2.17 33.68 9.32
C ILE A 9 -3.18 32.64 9.85
N ILE A 10 -2.75 31.71 10.72
CA ILE A 10 -3.65 30.73 11.36
C ILE A 10 -4.54 31.41 12.43
N GLY A 11 -4.01 32.42 13.14
CA GLY A 11 -4.79 33.21 14.10
C GLY A 11 -5.89 34.08 13.46
N VAL A 12 -5.68 34.56 12.23
CA VAL A 12 -6.64 35.43 11.52
C VAL A 12 -7.83 34.64 10.94
N LEU A 13 -7.64 33.37 10.58
CA LEU A 13 -8.73 32.48 10.14
C LEU A 13 -9.71 32.11 11.28
N CYS A 14 -9.22 32.04 12.53
CA CYS A 14 -10.07 31.86 13.71
C CYS A 14 -10.91 33.11 14.05
N ALA A 15 -10.43 34.31 13.68
CA ALA A 15 -11.15 35.56 13.94
C ALA A 15 -12.24 35.86 12.89
N LEU A 16 -12.06 35.43 11.64
CA LEU A 16 -13.00 35.67 10.55
C LEU A 16 -14.27 34.80 10.59
N MET A 17 -14.29 33.70 11.34
CA MET A 17 -15.52 32.92 11.60
C MET A 17 -16.37 33.47 12.75
N ALA A 18 -15.92 34.51 13.46
CA ALA A 18 -16.64 35.13 14.57
C ALA A 18 -17.64 36.22 14.14
N LEU A 19 -17.83 36.46 12.83
CA LEU A 19 -18.71 37.49 12.27
C LEU A 19 -19.80 36.86 11.40
N LEU A 20 -20.71 36.11 12.01
CA LEU A 20 -22.01 35.79 11.41
C LEU A 20 -23.13 36.34 12.32
N PRO A 21 -24.17 36.99 11.78
CA PRO A 21 -25.20 37.60 12.60
C PRO A 21 -26.06 36.55 13.31
N GLU A 22 -26.25 36.73 14.62
CA GLU A 22 -27.15 35.92 15.45
C GLU A 22 -28.61 36.22 15.13
N GLY A 23 -29.33 35.24 14.58
CA GLY A 23 -30.79 35.20 14.65
C GLY A 23 -31.21 34.74 16.04
N ARG A 24 -31.71 35.66 16.86
CA ARG A 24 -32.30 35.38 18.19
C ARG A 24 -33.52 34.47 18.04
N ALA A 25 -33.47 33.29 18.66
CA ALA A 25 -34.65 32.52 19.02
C ALA A 25 -34.59 32.24 20.54
N GLN A 26 -35.72 32.50 21.18
CA GLN A 26 -35.97 32.59 22.61
C GLN A 26 -35.60 31.30 23.39
N ASP A 27 -34.99 31.49 24.56
CA ASP A 27 -34.70 30.48 25.57
C ASP A 27 -35.99 29.80 26.06
N THR A 28 -36.00 28.46 26.00
CA THR A 28 -36.69 27.64 26.99
C THR A 28 -35.67 26.72 27.65
N THR A 29 -35.46 26.99 28.93
CA THR A 29 -34.61 26.29 29.88
C THR A 29 -34.96 24.80 30.02
N GLY A 30 -33.93 23.96 30.10
CA GLY A 30 -34.04 22.66 30.77
C GLY A 30 -33.47 21.49 29.97
N ILE A 31 -32.57 20.75 30.63
CA ILE A 31 -32.00 19.43 30.28
C ILE A 31 -30.80 19.48 29.31
N ILE A 32 -29.60 19.52 29.91
CA ILE A 32 -28.38 19.00 29.31
C ILE A 32 -28.59 17.48 29.15
N VAL A 33 -29.04 17.06 27.97
CA VAL A 33 -29.02 15.66 27.57
C VAL A 33 -27.65 15.36 27.00
N ILE A 34 -26.70 14.96 27.84
CA ILE A 34 -25.57 14.13 27.40
C ILE A 34 -26.16 12.75 27.12
N ASN A 35 -26.79 12.58 25.96
CA ASN A 35 -27.18 11.27 25.45
C ASN A 35 -25.93 10.56 24.94
N ASN A 36 -25.13 10.07 25.87
CA ASN A 36 -24.30 8.89 25.64
C ASN A 36 -25.06 7.69 26.23
N THR A 37 -26.29 7.47 25.76
CA THR A 37 -27.05 6.27 26.10
C THR A 37 -26.56 5.15 25.18
N GLY A 38 -26.00 4.11 25.79
CA GLY A 38 -25.31 3.01 25.12
C GLY A 38 -26.23 2.08 24.34
N LYS A 39 -26.89 2.59 23.29
CA LYS A 39 -27.42 1.75 22.21
C LYS A 39 -26.29 1.49 21.20
N PRO A 40 -25.97 0.23 20.88
CA PRO A 40 -24.98 -0.07 19.85
C PRO A 40 -25.40 0.58 18.52
N LYS A 41 -24.50 1.34 17.89
CA LYS A 41 -24.73 1.83 16.53
C LYS A 41 -24.91 0.62 15.58
N PRO A 42 -25.89 0.65 14.67
CA PRO A 42 -26.03 -0.42 13.69
C PRO A 42 -24.81 -0.43 12.75
N VAL A 43 -24.43 -1.63 12.32
CA VAL A 43 -23.28 -1.88 11.47
C VAL A 43 -23.72 -1.92 10.02
N GLN A 44 -23.00 -1.21 9.17
CA GLN A 44 -23.23 -1.23 7.72
C GLN A 44 -22.69 -2.54 7.14
N VAL A 45 -23.58 -3.36 6.58
CA VAL A 45 -23.26 -4.56 5.80
C VAL A 45 -23.76 -4.38 4.36
N ALA A 46 -23.71 -5.44 3.54
CA ALA A 46 -24.17 -5.36 2.15
C ALA A 46 -25.61 -4.83 2.04
N PHE A 47 -25.76 -3.62 1.49
CA PHE A 47 -27.03 -2.93 1.20
C PHE A 47 -28.01 -2.70 2.37
N ARG A 48 -27.62 -3.00 3.62
CA ARG A 48 -28.47 -2.82 4.81
C ARG A 48 -27.65 -2.48 6.07
N LYS A 49 -28.35 -2.04 7.10
CA LYS A 49 -27.79 -1.79 8.44
C LYS A 49 -28.33 -2.86 9.41
N VAL A 50 -27.45 -3.48 10.19
CA VAL A 50 -27.81 -4.56 11.13
C VAL A 50 -27.26 -4.23 12.51
N ASN A 51 -28.02 -4.47 13.58
CA ASN A 51 -27.51 -4.26 14.93
C ASN A 51 -26.28 -5.14 15.17
N LYS A 52 -25.28 -4.61 15.90
CA LYS A 52 -24.04 -5.36 16.18
C LYS A 52 -24.32 -6.74 16.80
N THR A 53 -25.31 -6.81 17.69
CA THR A 53 -25.74 -8.05 18.37
C THR A 53 -26.31 -9.09 17.42
N ASP A 54 -26.77 -8.70 16.23
CA ASP A 54 -27.47 -9.57 15.28
C ASP A 54 -26.63 -9.86 14.02
N LEU A 55 -25.38 -9.39 13.97
CA LEU A 55 -24.44 -9.68 12.88
C LEU A 55 -24.10 -11.17 12.80
N LEU A 56 -24.06 -11.76 11.61
CA LEU A 56 -23.56 -13.13 11.47
C LEU A 56 -22.03 -13.14 11.24
N GLY A 57 -21.43 -14.33 11.34
CA GLY A 57 -19.98 -14.52 11.34
C GLY A 57 -19.26 -13.93 10.12
N GLY A 58 -17.94 -13.72 10.25
CA GLY A 58 -17.12 -13.17 9.17
C GLY A 58 -17.29 -11.66 8.91
N VAL A 59 -17.86 -10.91 9.86
CA VAL A 59 -17.96 -9.44 9.82
C VAL A 59 -17.26 -8.83 11.03
N SER A 60 -16.52 -7.74 10.82
CA SER A 60 -15.92 -6.95 11.91
C SER A 60 -16.16 -5.47 11.66
N ALA A 61 -16.51 -4.70 12.69
CA ALA A 61 -16.80 -3.28 12.55
C ALA A 61 -16.03 -2.45 13.58
N VAL A 62 -15.45 -1.36 13.12
CA VAL A 62 -14.61 -0.46 13.92
C VAL A 62 -15.29 0.91 14.02
N ASP A 63 -15.49 1.38 15.26
CA ASP A 63 -15.97 2.73 15.58
C ASP A 63 -14.82 3.74 15.50
N VAL A 64 -14.75 4.46 14.38
CA VAL A 64 -13.64 5.39 14.12
C VAL A 64 -13.70 6.66 14.98
N PRO A 65 -14.87 7.30 15.20
CA PRO A 65 -14.99 8.43 16.13
C PRO A 65 -14.48 8.10 17.54
N GLY A 66 -14.82 6.92 18.09
CA GLY A 66 -14.31 6.46 19.38
C GLY A 66 -12.79 6.26 19.38
N LEU A 67 -12.24 5.72 18.31
CA LEU A 67 -10.80 5.52 18.14
C LEU A 67 -10.04 6.85 18.05
N ILE A 68 -10.51 7.76 17.23
CA ILE A 68 -9.89 9.05 16.95
C ILE A 68 -9.79 9.96 18.19
N LYS A 69 -10.63 9.73 19.21
CA LYS A 69 -10.53 10.45 20.49
C LYS A 69 -9.22 10.14 21.25
N LYS A 70 -8.65 8.94 21.06
CA LYS A 70 -7.47 8.41 21.78
C LYS A 70 -6.28 8.08 20.86
N ASN A 71 -6.48 8.05 19.55
CA ASN A 71 -5.50 7.68 18.54
C ASN A 71 -5.64 8.61 17.32
N TYR A 72 -4.74 9.58 17.17
CA TYR A 72 -4.67 10.40 15.97
C TYR A 72 -4.15 9.57 14.78
N MET A 73 -4.92 9.48 13.70
CA MET A 73 -4.59 8.73 12.49
C MET A 73 -4.29 9.67 11.32
N THR A 74 -3.33 9.29 10.50
CA THR A 74 -2.87 10.04 9.31
C THR A 74 -3.52 9.55 8.00
N TRP A 75 -4.08 8.33 7.98
CA TRP A 75 -4.81 7.75 6.84
C TRP A 75 -5.87 6.74 7.31
N SER A 76 -6.86 6.48 6.46
CA SER A 76 -8.17 5.88 6.83
C SER A 76 -8.12 4.47 7.41
N LEU A 77 -7.19 3.64 6.97
CA LEU A 77 -7.09 2.24 7.39
C LEU A 77 -5.91 2.00 8.35
N GLU A 78 -5.37 3.06 8.95
CA GLU A 78 -4.17 3.01 9.79
C GLU A 78 -4.35 2.16 11.05
N GLY A 79 -3.56 1.09 11.16
CA GLY A 79 -3.53 0.18 12.31
C GLY A 79 -4.79 -0.67 12.46
N MET A 80 -5.65 -0.74 11.43
CA MET A 80 -6.92 -1.45 11.48
C MET A 80 -6.78 -2.95 11.74
N GLU A 81 -5.61 -3.53 11.44
CA GLU A 81 -5.24 -4.90 11.81
C GLU A 81 -5.24 -5.15 13.33
N THR A 82 -5.32 -4.10 14.15
CA THR A 82 -5.40 -4.22 15.63
C THR A 82 -6.83 -4.20 16.19
N TRP A 83 -7.83 -3.95 15.34
CA TRP A 83 -9.25 -3.96 15.72
C TRP A 83 -10.08 -4.95 14.89
N ALA A 84 -9.65 -5.25 13.66
CA ALA A 84 -10.36 -6.15 12.75
C ALA A 84 -9.54 -7.44 12.53
N PRO A 85 -9.81 -8.53 13.27
CA PRO A 85 -9.22 -9.83 12.97
C PRO A 85 -9.52 -10.23 11.53
N GLY A 86 -8.58 -10.92 10.90
CA GLY A 86 -8.66 -11.31 9.50
C GLY A 86 -8.16 -10.24 8.54
N TYR A 87 -7.92 -9.00 8.99
CA TYR A 87 -7.27 -7.95 8.22
C TYR A 87 -5.80 -7.83 8.62
N ASN A 88 -4.88 -7.87 7.65
CA ASN A 88 -3.43 -7.84 7.91
C ASN A 88 -2.75 -6.52 7.51
N GLY A 89 -3.54 -5.49 7.24
CA GLY A 89 -3.08 -4.18 6.76
C GLY A 89 -3.33 -3.96 5.26
N ASN A 90 -3.40 -5.03 4.46
CA ASN A 90 -3.61 -4.95 3.00
C ASN A 90 -4.64 -5.94 2.46
N ASN A 91 -4.89 -7.07 3.13
CA ASN A 91 -5.75 -8.14 2.63
C ASN A 91 -6.74 -8.60 3.71
N LEU A 92 -7.86 -9.17 3.26
CA LEU A 92 -8.80 -9.91 4.10
C LEU A 92 -8.58 -11.42 3.94
N TRP A 93 -8.37 -12.13 5.05
CA TRP A 93 -8.05 -13.56 5.08
C TRP A 93 -6.95 -13.98 4.09
N SER A 94 -6.04 -13.05 3.80
CA SER A 94 -4.93 -13.23 2.87
C SER A 94 -5.37 -13.69 1.48
N MET A 95 -6.51 -13.16 1.01
CA MET A 95 -7.10 -13.47 -0.30
C MET A 95 -6.62 -12.56 -1.44
N GLY A 96 -5.80 -11.55 -1.12
CA GLY A 96 -5.37 -10.48 -2.03
C GLY A 96 -6.28 -9.25 -1.95
N ASP A 97 -6.30 -8.46 -3.04
CA ASP A 97 -7.02 -7.19 -3.10
C ASP A 97 -8.52 -7.36 -2.86
N TYR A 98 -9.05 -6.59 -1.90
CA TYR A 98 -10.47 -6.54 -1.55
C TYR A 98 -11.19 -5.41 -2.31
N LEU A 99 -12.52 -5.48 -2.36
CA LEU A 99 -13.34 -4.37 -2.84
C LEU A 99 -13.45 -3.30 -1.73
N LEU A 100 -12.96 -2.09 -1.99
CA LEU A 100 -13.16 -0.96 -1.09
C LEU A 100 -14.38 -0.16 -1.49
N LEU A 101 -15.32 0.04 -0.56
CA LEU A 101 -16.49 0.87 -0.75
C LEU A 101 -16.44 2.08 0.19
N ILE A 102 -16.77 3.27 -0.31
CA ILE A 102 -17.07 4.44 0.53
C ILE A 102 -18.51 4.84 0.25
N ASP A 103 -19.37 4.70 1.27
CA ASP A 103 -20.81 4.92 1.17
C ASP A 103 -21.47 4.14 0.01
N GLY A 104 -21.01 2.91 -0.21
CA GLY A 104 -21.57 1.96 -1.19
C GLY A 104 -20.98 2.06 -2.59
N VAL A 105 -20.03 2.97 -2.84
CA VAL A 105 -19.40 3.17 -4.14
C VAL A 105 -17.96 2.70 -4.14
N SER A 106 -17.53 1.98 -5.19
CA SER A 106 -16.16 1.49 -5.38
C SER A 106 -15.18 2.65 -5.51
N ARG A 107 -14.31 2.82 -4.51
CA ARG A 107 -13.42 3.98 -4.34
C ARG A 107 -12.07 3.55 -3.77
N GLU A 108 -11.14 4.50 -3.67
CA GLU A 108 -9.84 4.31 -3.03
C GLU A 108 -9.84 4.89 -1.61
N SER A 109 -9.07 4.29 -0.69
CA SER A 109 -9.07 4.66 0.73
C SER A 109 -8.47 6.05 0.96
N GLY A 110 -7.64 6.50 0.03
CA GLY A 110 -7.07 7.85 0.01
C GLY A 110 -8.10 8.95 -0.23
N ASN A 111 -9.33 8.65 -0.67
CA ASN A 111 -10.34 9.65 -1.01
C ASN A 111 -11.12 10.18 0.21
N VAL A 112 -10.86 9.63 1.40
CA VAL A 112 -11.50 10.01 2.66
C VAL A 112 -10.42 10.10 3.73
N LEU A 113 -10.51 11.08 4.64
CA LEU A 113 -9.64 11.17 5.81
C LEU A 113 -10.27 10.43 7.01
N PRO A 114 -9.46 9.97 7.99
CA PRO A 114 -9.98 9.32 9.19
C PRO A 114 -11.07 10.12 9.92
N VAL A 115 -10.92 11.44 10.01
CA VAL A 115 -11.88 12.31 10.69
C VAL A 115 -13.26 12.33 10.01
N GLU A 116 -13.34 12.01 8.72
CA GLU A 116 -14.59 11.97 7.96
C GLU A 116 -15.38 10.66 8.17
N ILE A 117 -14.77 9.65 8.80
CA ILE A 117 -15.29 8.29 8.91
C ILE A 117 -16.09 8.11 10.20
N ASP A 118 -17.28 7.52 10.09
CA ASP A 118 -18.08 7.05 11.23
C ASP A 118 -17.77 5.59 11.57
N GLN A 119 -17.68 4.73 10.56
CA GLN A 119 -17.44 3.30 10.77
C GLN A 119 -16.67 2.69 9.60
N ILE A 120 -15.80 1.72 9.91
CA ILE A 120 -15.19 0.83 8.92
C ILE A 120 -15.65 -0.59 9.21
N THR A 121 -16.26 -1.24 8.21
CA THR A 121 -16.71 -2.62 8.27
C THR A 121 -15.86 -3.50 7.36
N PHE A 122 -15.40 -4.62 7.90
CA PHE A 122 -14.62 -5.64 7.20
C PHE A 122 -15.53 -6.85 6.98
N LEU A 123 -15.98 -7.04 5.74
CA LEU A 123 -16.84 -8.14 5.30
C LEU A 123 -15.94 -9.22 4.68
N LYS A 124 -15.71 -10.29 5.44
CA LYS A 124 -14.74 -11.35 5.09
C LYS A 124 -15.44 -12.59 4.58
N GLY A 125 -16.50 -13.00 5.27
CA GLY A 125 -17.25 -14.23 5.00
C GLY A 125 -18.09 -14.16 3.72
N VAL A 126 -18.28 -15.33 3.10
CA VAL A 126 -18.99 -15.50 1.82
C VAL A 126 -20.38 -14.86 1.79
N ASN A 127 -21.19 -15.05 2.85
CA ASN A 127 -22.54 -14.49 2.93
C ASN A 127 -22.53 -12.97 3.11
N ALA A 128 -21.50 -12.41 3.75
CA ALA A 128 -21.40 -10.98 4.00
C ALA A 128 -21.12 -10.16 2.71
N VAL A 129 -20.62 -10.82 1.67
CA VAL A 129 -20.18 -10.17 0.42
C VAL A 129 -20.99 -10.58 -0.81
N ALA A 130 -21.84 -11.61 -0.71
CA ALA A 130 -22.55 -12.21 -1.83
C ALA A 130 -23.28 -11.20 -2.73
N LEU A 131 -23.97 -10.23 -2.13
CA LEU A 131 -24.77 -9.23 -2.86
C LEU A 131 -23.94 -8.24 -3.70
N TYR A 132 -22.65 -8.10 -3.42
CA TYR A 132 -21.73 -7.29 -4.25
C TYR A 132 -21.20 -8.06 -5.46
N GLY A 133 -21.50 -9.36 -5.54
CA GLY A 133 -21.18 -10.23 -6.67
C GLY A 133 -19.69 -10.46 -6.89
N SER A 134 -19.33 -10.66 -8.17
CA SER A 134 -18.00 -11.13 -8.59
C SER A 134 -16.82 -10.39 -7.95
N ARG A 135 -16.93 -9.06 -7.89
CA ARG A 135 -15.83 -8.17 -7.50
C ARG A 135 -15.55 -8.19 -5.99
N ALA A 136 -16.45 -8.74 -5.19
CA ALA A 136 -16.31 -8.86 -3.74
C ALA A 136 -15.84 -10.26 -3.30
N ALA A 137 -15.51 -11.15 -4.24
CA ALA A 137 -15.10 -12.52 -3.94
C ALA A 137 -13.80 -12.62 -3.12
N LYS A 138 -13.05 -11.54 -2.91
CA LYS A 138 -11.87 -11.48 -2.01
C LYS A 138 -12.12 -10.70 -0.72
N GLY A 139 -13.39 -10.35 -0.44
CA GLY A 139 -13.78 -9.56 0.73
C GLY A 139 -14.09 -8.10 0.37
N VAL A 140 -14.70 -7.39 1.32
CA VAL A 140 -15.04 -5.97 1.19
C VAL A 140 -14.59 -5.21 2.43
N VAL A 141 -13.96 -4.05 2.23
CA VAL A 141 -13.78 -3.05 3.28
C VAL A 141 -14.75 -1.90 2.96
N TYR A 142 -15.71 -1.68 3.85
CA TYR A 142 -16.75 -0.68 3.70
C TYR A 142 -16.50 0.47 4.66
N ILE A 143 -16.28 1.67 4.13
CA ILE A 143 -16.16 2.91 4.89
C ILE A 143 -17.50 3.65 4.83
N THR A 144 -18.05 3.96 6.00
CA THR A 144 -19.24 4.81 6.16
C THR A 144 -18.80 6.18 6.63
N THR A 145 -19.20 7.24 5.93
CA THR A 145 -18.87 8.62 6.32
C THR A 145 -19.86 9.18 7.34
N LYS A 146 -19.41 10.16 8.13
CA LYS A 146 -20.24 10.84 9.15
C LYS A 146 -21.41 11.59 8.51
N ARG A 147 -22.52 11.69 9.23
CA ARG A 147 -23.71 12.46 8.86
C ARG A 147 -24.10 13.43 9.97
N GLY A 148 -24.95 14.40 9.64
CA GLY A 148 -25.43 15.40 10.61
C GLY A 148 -26.35 14.79 11.66
N GLU A 149 -26.37 15.37 12.85
CA GLU A 149 -27.29 15.02 13.94
C GLU A 149 -28.34 16.13 14.10
N ALA A 150 -29.61 15.75 14.25
CA ALA A 150 -30.69 16.71 14.47
C ALA A 150 -30.54 17.40 15.83
N ASN A 151 -30.87 18.69 15.88
CA ASN A 151 -30.85 19.52 17.08
C ASN A 151 -29.47 19.60 17.78
N SER A 152 -28.41 19.28 17.05
CA SER A 152 -27.02 19.44 17.46
C SER A 152 -26.41 20.57 16.62
N ARG A 153 -25.68 21.49 17.25
CA ARG A 153 -24.79 22.42 16.54
C ARG A 153 -23.40 22.22 17.09
N ARG A 154 -22.51 21.75 16.22
CA ARG A 154 -21.21 21.23 16.61
C ARG A 154 -20.16 21.61 15.60
N VAL A 155 -19.09 22.23 16.07
CA VAL A 155 -17.88 22.47 15.27
C VAL A 155 -16.69 21.81 15.95
N ASP A 156 -16.11 20.80 15.31
CA ASP A 156 -14.86 20.18 15.74
C ASP A 156 -13.70 20.76 14.94
N VAL A 157 -12.67 21.23 15.63
CA VAL A 157 -11.42 21.67 14.99
C VAL A 157 -10.29 20.83 15.52
N ARG A 158 -9.42 20.37 14.62
CA ARG A 158 -8.19 19.68 14.95
C ARG A 158 -7.02 20.24 14.16
N VAL A 159 -5.93 20.48 14.84
CA VAL A 159 -4.66 20.94 14.24
C VAL A 159 -3.54 20.05 14.76
N ASN A 160 -2.65 19.66 13.85
CA ASN A 160 -1.48 18.85 14.12
C ASN A 160 -0.22 19.47 13.52
N THR A 161 0.88 19.30 14.22
CA THR A 161 2.23 19.60 13.73
C THR A 161 3.14 18.44 14.08
N GLY A 162 3.88 17.95 13.11
CA GLY A 162 4.81 16.86 13.32
C GLY A 162 6.10 16.96 12.52
N VAL A 163 7.09 16.21 12.97
CA VAL A 163 8.42 16.10 12.36
C VAL A 163 8.68 14.65 11.99
N ASN A 164 9.10 14.44 10.75
CA ASN A 164 9.50 13.14 10.23
C ASN A 164 11.02 13.02 10.29
N VAL A 165 11.50 11.99 10.96
CA VAL A 165 12.93 11.70 11.15
C VAL A 165 13.26 10.39 10.43
N PRO A 166 14.21 10.37 9.49
CA PRO A 166 14.66 9.14 8.83
C PRO A 166 15.08 8.07 9.84
N LYS A 167 14.68 6.82 9.60
CA LYS A 167 15.09 5.67 10.41
C LYS A 167 16.52 5.26 10.08
N ARG A 168 16.84 5.16 8.78
CA ARG A 168 18.13 4.70 8.27
C ARG A 168 18.31 5.11 6.80
N TYR A 169 19.56 5.32 6.39
CA TYR A 169 19.99 5.45 5.01
C TYR A 169 20.87 4.26 4.60
N PRO A 170 20.92 3.90 3.30
CA PRO A 170 21.97 3.01 2.80
C PRO A 170 23.34 3.63 2.98
N VAL A 171 24.33 2.80 3.33
CA VAL A 171 25.71 3.22 3.51
C VAL A 171 26.56 2.61 2.40
N TYR A 172 27.30 3.44 1.70
CA TYR A 172 28.17 3.06 0.60
C TYR A 172 29.63 3.34 0.92
N LEU A 173 30.54 2.68 0.20
CA LEU A 173 31.97 2.90 0.36
C LEU A 173 32.34 4.31 -0.16
N GLY A 174 33.36 4.91 0.45
CA GLY A 174 34.00 6.10 -0.08
C GLY A 174 34.93 5.77 -1.26
N SER A 175 35.39 6.79 -1.97
CA SER A 175 36.17 6.66 -3.21
C SER A 175 37.43 5.80 -3.10
N ALA A 176 38.29 6.07 -2.11
CA ALA A 176 39.55 5.33 -1.95
C ALA A 176 39.31 3.84 -1.63
N GLU A 177 38.33 3.56 -0.77
CA GLU A 177 37.95 2.19 -0.42
C GLU A 177 37.32 1.46 -1.61
N TYR A 178 36.42 2.12 -2.35
CA TYR A 178 35.86 1.60 -3.59
C TYR A 178 36.97 1.23 -4.59
N MET A 179 37.92 2.14 -4.85
CA MET A 179 39.01 1.90 -5.79
C MET A 179 39.89 0.72 -5.35
N THR A 180 40.17 0.62 -4.05
CA THR A 180 40.97 -0.47 -3.48
C THR A 180 40.28 -1.82 -3.67
N LEU A 181 38.98 -1.90 -3.37
CA LEU A 181 38.21 -3.14 -3.52
C LEU A 181 37.90 -3.47 -4.98
N TYR A 182 37.76 -2.47 -5.84
CA TYR A 182 37.62 -2.67 -7.28
C TYR A 182 38.90 -3.24 -7.89
N ASN A 183 40.08 -2.75 -7.47
CA ASN A 183 41.36 -3.37 -7.86
C ASN A 183 41.45 -4.82 -7.35
N GLU A 184 40.98 -5.11 -6.13
CA GLU A 184 40.90 -6.49 -5.65
C GLU A 184 39.99 -7.36 -6.53
N ALA A 185 38.80 -6.86 -6.88
CA ALA A 185 37.89 -7.54 -7.80
C ALA A 185 38.56 -7.84 -9.15
N ARG A 186 39.31 -6.88 -9.71
CA ARG A 186 40.10 -7.07 -10.94
C ARG A 186 41.17 -8.13 -10.78
N ARG A 187 41.90 -8.16 -9.66
CA ARG A 187 42.87 -9.22 -9.37
C ARG A 187 42.20 -10.59 -9.29
N ASN A 188 41.05 -10.69 -8.64
CA ASN A 188 40.25 -11.93 -8.60
C ASN A 188 39.84 -12.39 -10.02
N ASP A 189 39.66 -11.44 -10.93
CA ASP A 189 39.33 -11.69 -12.33
C ASP A 189 40.54 -11.99 -13.23
N GLY A 190 41.76 -11.85 -12.72
CA GLY A 190 43.00 -11.98 -13.50
C GLY A 190 43.30 -10.76 -14.39
N LEU A 191 42.69 -9.61 -14.08
CA LEU A 191 42.88 -8.36 -14.78
C LEU A 191 43.90 -7.47 -14.05
N ALA A 192 44.63 -6.66 -14.81
CA ALA A 192 45.50 -5.64 -14.23
C ALA A 192 44.68 -4.61 -13.44
N GLU A 193 45.26 -4.11 -12.34
CA GLU A 193 44.66 -3.05 -11.52
C GLU A 193 44.36 -1.80 -12.35
N LEU A 194 43.22 -1.16 -12.07
CA LEU A 194 42.80 0.04 -12.79
C LEU A 194 43.35 1.31 -12.10
N TYR A 195 43.36 1.34 -10.78
CA TYR A 195 43.74 2.52 -10.00
C TYR A 195 45.15 2.36 -9.41
N SER A 196 46.02 3.35 -9.57
CA SER A 196 47.35 3.32 -8.93
C SER A 196 47.27 3.62 -7.43
N ALA A 197 48.25 3.15 -6.65
CA ALA A 197 48.36 3.46 -5.21
C ALA A 197 48.39 4.98 -4.94
N THR A 198 49.07 5.75 -5.80
CA THR A 198 49.08 7.23 -5.73
C THR A 198 47.69 7.82 -5.94
N THR A 199 46.92 7.29 -6.89
CA THR A 199 45.53 7.75 -7.11
C THR A 199 44.69 7.49 -5.87
N ILE A 200 44.73 6.26 -5.35
CA ILE A 200 43.99 5.88 -4.13
C ILE A 200 44.38 6.77 -2.95
N TYR A 201 45.68 7.02 -2.76
CA TYR A 201 46.17 7.92 -1.70
C TYR A 201 45.63 9.34 -1.87
N ASN A 202 45.62 9.89 -3.07
CA ASN A 202 45.12 11.24 -3.31
C ASN A 202 43.62 11.36 -2.96
N TYR A 203 42.80 10.37 -3.34
CA TYR A 203 41.39 10.29 -2.92
C TYR A 203 41.23 10.09 -1.40
N ALA A 204 42.14 9.35 -0.76
CA ALA A 204 42.11 9.15 0.69
C ALA A 204 42.56 10.40 1.47
N SER A 205 43.41 11.23 0.87
CA SER A 205 44.05 12.38 1.55
C SER A 205 43.08 13.51 1.89
N GLY A 206 41.98 13.64 1.11
CA GLY A 206 41.02 14.74 1.25
C GLY A 206 41.55 16.14 0.92
N LYS A 207 42.80 16.27 0.42
CA LYS A 207 43.46 17.57 0.21
C LYS A 207 42.79 18.42 -0.87
N ASN A 208 42.37 17.79 -1.98
CA ASN A 208 41.64 18.46 -3.06
C ASN A 208 40.37 17.64 -3.39
N PRO A 209 39.24 17.91 -2.73
CA PRO A 209 38.00 17.16 -2.93
C PRO A 209 37.32 17.42 -4.27
N TYR A 210 37.76 18.41 -5.04
CA TYR A 210 37.22 18.72 -6.37
C TYR A 210 37.94 17.93 -7.48
N ARG A 211 39.26 17.73 -7.33
CA ARG A 211 40.07 16.87 -8.20
C ARG A 211 39.91 15.39 -7.86
N TYR A 212 39.81 15.07 -6.57
CA TYR A 212 39.70 13.71 -6.05
C TYR A 212 38.41 13.55 -5.22
N PRO A 213 37.23 13.58 -5.87
CA PRO A 213 35.95 13.60 -5.18
C PRO A 213 35.67 12.33 -4.38
N ASN A 214 35.09 12.52 -3.20
CA ASN A 214 34.53 11.46 -2.35
C ASN A 214 33.12 11.85 -1.91
N VAL A 215 32.15 11.66 -2.80
CA VAL A 215 30.80 12.21 -2.62
C VAL A 215 29.91 11.26 -1.83
N ASP A 216 29.48 11.70 -0.65
CA ASP A 216 28.38 11.08 0.09
C ASP A 216 27.05 11.74 -0.27
N TYR A 217 26.28 11.07 -1.13
CA TYR A 217 24.95 11.49 -1.55
C TYR A 217 23.86 11.29 -0.49
N TYR A 218 24.18 10.85 0.73
CA TYR A 218 23.22 10.80 1.85
C TYR A 218 23.60 11.78 2.97
N SER A 219 24.59 12.63 2.73
CA SER A 219 25.08 13.65 3.66
C SER A 219 24.12 14.82 3.86
N SER A 220 24.44 15.66 4.85
CA SER A 220 23.70 16.89 5.16
C SER A 220 23.76 17.95 4.07
N ASP A 221 24.70 17.83 3.13
CA ASP A 221 24.86 18.75 2.01
C ASP A 221 23.64 18.66 1.07
N TYR A 222 23.09 17.45 0.93
CA TYR A 222 21.95 17.18 0.06
C TYR A 222 20.66 16.96 0.82
N LEU A 223 20.73 16.44 2.06
CA LEU A 223 19.57 15.99 2.82
C LEU A 223 19.39 16.73 4.15
N LYS A 224 18.14 17.07 4.47
CA LYS A 224 17.73 17.56 5.80
C LYS A 224 17.76 16.39 6.79
N GLN A 225 18.02 16.70 8.06
CA GLN A 225 17.91 15.71 9.15
C GLN A 225 16.46 15.30 9.42
N MET A 226 15.50 16.19 9.14
CA MET A 226 14.06 15.95 9.31
C MET A 226 13.25 16.87 8.39
N TYR A 227 11.97 16.56 8.20
CA TYR A 227 11.03 17.46 7.52
C TYR A 227 9.69 17.53 8.26
N ASN A 228 9.00 18.65 8.11
CA ASN A 228 7.77 18.93 8.85
C ASN A 228 6.52 18.47 8.09
N ARG A 229 5.48 18.16 8.86
CA ARG A 229 4.12 17.91 8.39
C ARG A 229 3.15 18.72 9.23
N TYR A 230 2.15 19.30 8.59
CA TYR A 230 1.06 20.00 9.25
C TYR A 230 -0.27 19.51 8.68
N ASP A 231 -1.28 19.38 9.54
CA ASP A 231 -2.66 19.25 9.10
C ASP A 231 -3.61 20.01 9.99
N ALA A 232 -4.68 20.52 9.38
CA ALA A 232 -5.79 21.17 10.04
C ALA A 232 -7.09 20.66 9.44
N THR A 233 -8.05 20.33 10.29
CA THR A 233 -9.37 19.84 9.89
C THR A 233 -10.45 20.54 10.70
N ALA A 234 -11.52 20.93 10.03
CA ALA A 234 -12.73 21.48 10.64
C ALA A 234 -13.92 20.63 10.21
N GLU A 235 -14.72 20.17 11.17
CA GLU A 235 -15.97 19.45 10.96
C GLU A 235 -17.12 20.31 11.49
N ILE A 236 -18.12 20.55 10.66
CA ILE A 236 -19.32 21.31 11.02
C ILE A 236 -20.49 20.36 10.84
N SER A 237 -21.28 20.13 11.90
CA SER A 237 -22.45 19.26 11.82
C SER A 237 -23.63 19.87 12.56
N GLY A 238 -24.82 19.60 12.03
CA GLY A 238 -26.06 19.92 12.71
C GLY A 238 -27.30 19.78 11.84
N GLY A 239 -28.36 20.47 12.23
CA GLY A 239 -29.60 20.53 11.48
C GLY A 239 -30.83 20.32 12.35
N SER A 240 -31.96 20.07 11.69
CA SER A 240 -33.26 19.76 12.30
C SER A 240 -33.69 18.34 11.92
N ASP A 241 -34.86 17.91 12.38
CA ASP A 241 -35.45 16.64 11.95
C ASP A 241 -35.78 16.60 10.45
N LYS A 242 -35.94 17.76 9.80
CA LYS A 242 -36.22 17.86 8.36
C LYS A 242 -34.96 17.82 7.50
N ALA A 243 -33.88 18.46 7.94
CA ALA A 243 -32.63 18.52 7.18
C ALA A 243 -31.43 18.50 8.12
N ARG A 244 -30.53 17.54 7.90
CA ARG A 244 -29.29 17.34 8.66
C ARG A 244 -28.11 17.51 7.71
N TYR A 245 -27.06 18.16 8.18
CA TYR A 245 -25.87 18.42 7.38
C TYR A 245 -24.60 18.07 8.16
N TYR A 246 -23.59 17.64 7.41
CA TYR A 246 -22.22 17.45 7.85
C TYR A 246 -21.30 18.06 6.79
N THR A 247 -20.28 18.79 7.21
CA THR A 247 -19.26 19.37 6.33
C THR A 247 -17.89 19.18 6.95
N ASN A 248 -16.94 18.69 6.17
CA ASN A 248 -15.54 18.59 6.53
C ASN A 248 -14.70 19.45 5.58
N ILE A 249 -13.76 20.20 6.13
CA ILE A 249 -12.72 20.90 5.38
C ILE A 249 -11.39 20.51 6.00
N GLY A 250 -10.49 19.96 5.19
CA GLY A 250 -9.16 19.53 5.62
C GLY A 250 -8.06 20.09 4.73
N PHE A 251 -6.97 20.54 5.36
CA PHE A 251 -5.74 20.90 4.67
C PHE A 251 -4.56 20.18 5.30
N GLN A 252 -3.70 19.59 4.48
CA GLN A 252 -2.47 18.93 4.90
C GLN A 252 -1.33 19.39 4.00
N THR A 253 -0.17 19.65 4.59
CA THR A 253 1.07 19.89 3.85
C THR A 253 2.23 19.11 4.48
N SER A 254 3.09 18.54 3.64
CA SER A 254 4.27 17.79 4.07
C SER A 254 5.49 18.21 3.27
N GLY A 255 6.61 18.40 3.96
CA GLY A 255 7.91 18.65 3.38
C GLY A 255 8.56 17.41 2.75
N SER A 256 9.79 17.60 2.25
CA SER A 256 10.70 16.54 1.80
C SER A 256 12.09 16.68 2.43
N LEU A 257 12.90 15.61 2.35
CA LEU A 257 14.27 15.58 2.85
C LEU A 257 15.27 16.32 1.95
N LEU A 258 14.97 16.58 0.68
CA LEU A 258 15.93 17.23 -0.23
C LEU A 258 16.16 18.69 0.20
N ASN A 259 17.43 19.12 0.24
CA ASN A 259 17.85 20.38 0.84
C ASN A 259 18.60 21.33 -0.11
N PHE A 260 18.68 21.03 -1.40
CA PHE A 260 19.50 21.78 -2.35
C PHE A 260 18.78 22.04 -3.68
N GLY A 261 19.34 22.95 -4.49
CA GLY A 261 18.84 23.34 -5.81
C GLY A 261 17.34 23.68 -5.84
N GLU A 262 16.67 23.33 -6.93
CA GLU A 262 15.23 23.52 -7.10
C GLU A 262 14.41 22.61 -6.18
N ALA A 263 14.98 21.50 -5.69
CA ALA A 263 14.29 20.60 -4.77
C ALA A 263 13.97 21.28 -3.43
N LYS A 264 14.84 22.19 -2.95
CA LYS A 264 14.59 23.00 -1.75
C LYS A 264 13.40 23.96 -1.91
N LYS A 265 13.16 24.46 -3.13
CA LYS A 265 12.04 25.36 -3.46
C LYS A 265 10.74 24.60 -3.71
N ASN A 266 10.85 23.38 -4.24
CA ASN A 266 9.73 22.50 -4.60
C ASN A 266 9.57 21.36 -3.58
N ASP A 267 9.68 21.66 -2.28
CA ASP A 267 9.82 20.65 -1.24
C ASP A 267 8.50 20.20 -0.59
N ARG A 268 7.33 20.52 -1.19
CA ARG A 268 6.02 20.31 -0.57
C ARG A 268 5.04 19.44 -1.36
N ALA A 269 4.30 18.63 -0.63
CA ALA A 269 3.06 18.00 -1.07
C ALA A 269 1.87 18.55 -0.28
N ASP A 270 0.91 19.15 -0.99
CA ASP A 270 -0.28 19.79 -0.42
C ASP A 270 -1.54 18.97 -0.76
N ARG A 271 -2.43 18.80 0.21
CA ARG A 271 -3.76 18.20 0.06
C ARG A 271 -4.81 19.13 0.66
N LEU A 272 -5.81 19.48 -0.13
CA LEU A 272 -7.05 20.10 0.32
C LEU A 272 -8.20 19.13 0.06
N ASN A 273 -9.04 18.89 1.06
CA ASN A 273 -10.26 18.11 0.89
C ASN A 273 -11.45 18.86 1.46
N VAL A 274 -12.59 18.71 0.79
CA VAL A 274 -13.88 19.21 1.23
C VAL A 274 -14.90 18.10 1.04
N ARG A 275 -15.66 17.77 2.09
CA ARG A 275 -16.78 16.82 2.02
C ARG A 275 -18.03 17.46 2.60
N GLY A 276 -19.17 17.28 1.94
CA GLY A 276 -20.49 17.66 2.43
C GLY A 276 -21.43 16.47 2.31
N ASN A 277 -22.12 16.14 3.40
CA ASN A 277 -23.16 15.11 3.44
C ASN A 277 -24.45 15.73 3.99
N ILE A 278 -25.54 15.60 3.25
CA ILE A 278 -26.84 16.18 3.60
C ILE A 278 -27.90 15.08 3.56
N ASP A 279 -28.71 14.99 4.62
CA ASP A 279 -29.91 14.15 4.68
C ASP A 279 -31.14 15.04 4.80
N ILE A 280 -32.17 14.79 3.98
CA ILE A 280 -33.41 15.55 3.95
C ILE A 280 -34.59 14.59 4.07
N ASN A 281 -35.45 14.83 5.05
CA ASN A 281 -36.75 14.19 5.16
C ASN A 281 -37.76 15.11 4.46
N LEU A 282 -38.17 14.77 3.24
CA LEU A 282 -39.11 15.58 2.45
C LEU A 282 -40.52 15.53 3.06
N ASN A 283 -40.92 14.34 3.50
CA ASN A 283 -42.13 14.07 4.27
C ASN A 283 -41.96 12.74 5.06
N ASP A 284 -43.02 12.23 5.67
CA ASP A 284 -42.99 11.01 6.49
C ASP A 284 -42.71 9.72 5.68
N TYR A 285 -42.84 9.78 4.35
CA TYR A 285 -42.68 8.64 3.44
C TYR A 285 -41.41 8.72 2.60
N ILE A 286 -40.90 9.92 2.31
CA ILE A 286 -39.79 10.11 1.37
C ILE A 286 -38.66 10.87 2.04
N SER A 287 -37.47 10.29 1.99
CA SER A 287 -36.21 10.94 2.37
C SER A 287 -35.22 10.88 1.22
N CYS A 288 -34.31 11.85 1.15
CA CYS A 288 -33.20 11.86 0.21
C CYS A 288 -31.88 12.20 0.91
N ASN A 289 -30.78 11.80 0.29
CA ASN A 289 -29.45 12.20 0.68
C ASN A 289 -28.66 12.76 -0.52
N VAL A 290 -27.78 13.71 -0.25
CA VAL A 290 -26.84 14.27 -1.22
C VAL A 290 -25.48 14.37 -0.54
N ASP A 291 -24.50 13.67 -1.11
CA ASP A 291 -23.14 13.61 -0.59
C ASP A 291 -22.18 14.04 -1.70
N ALA A 292 -21.26 14.94 -1.39
CA ALA A 292 -20.26 15.44 -2.32
C ALA A 292 -18.90 15.51 -1.65
N SER A 293 -17.84 15.20 -2.41
CA SER A 293 -16.47 15.40 -1.95
C SER A 293 -15.56 15.85 -3.09
N ALA A 294 -14.62 16.72 -2.76
CA ALA A 294 -13.56 17.16 -3.66
C ALA A 294 -12.21 17.05 -2.95
N VAL A 295 -11.25 16.39 -3.59
CA VAL A 295 -9.88 16.26 -3.10
C VAL A 295 -8.91 16.82 -4.14
N PHE A 296 -8.12 17.80 -3.71
CA PHE A 296 -7.08 18.44 -4.50
C PHE A 296 -5.73 18.06 -3.92
N TYR A 297 -4.94 17.29 -4.66
CA TYR A 297 -3.57 16.98 -4.30
C TYR A 297 -2.59 17.63 -5.27
N THR A 298 -1.51 18.17 -4.72
CA THR A 298 -0.42 18.79 -5.48
C THR A 298 0.92 18.39 -4.88
N GLY A 299 1.68 17.57 -5.59
CA GLY A 299 3.07 17.25 -5.25
C GLY A 299 4.02 18.12 -6.05
N ARG A 300 4.92 18.85 -5.40
CA ARG A 300 6.00 19.59 -6.07
C ARG A 300 7.29 18.78 -5.99
N GLY A 301 8.12 18.86 -7.03
CA GLY A 301 9.40 18.17 -7.11
C GLY A 301 10.26 18.67 -8.27
N VAL A 302 11.21 17.83 -8.65
CA VAL A 302 12.22 18.09 -9.69
C VAL A 302 12.11 17.06 -10.82
N ASN A 303 12.69 17.34 -11.98
CA ASN A 303 12.67 16.45 -13.15
C ASN A 303 13.72 15.33 -13.09
N THR A 304 13.95 14.77 -11.90
CA THR A 304 14.91 13.67 -11.72
C THR A 304 14.58 12.84 -10.48
N ASN A 305 15.07 11.60 -10.46
CA ASN A 305 14.99 10.74 -9.29
C ASN A 305 16.31 10.76 -8.51
N TYR A 306 16.37 11.66 -7.52
CA TYR A 306 17.51 11.77 -6.61
C TYR A 306 17.90 10.43 -5.97
N TRP A 307 16.93 9.72 -5.41
CA TRP A 307 17.20 8.54 -4.58
C TRP A 307 17.72 7.37 -5.41
N SER A 308 17.17 7.16 -6.61
CA SER A 308 17.69 6.17 -7.56
C SER A 308 19.12 6.52 -7.98
N GLY A 309 19.38 7.80 -8.31
CA GLY A 309 20.72 8.28 -8.64
C GLY A 309 21.73 8.12 -7.50
N ALA A 310 21.37 8.52 -6.29
CA ALA A 310 22.22 8.40 -5.10
C ALA A 310 22.55 6.94 -4.75
N ALA A 311 21.68 5.99 -5.11
CA ALA A 311 21.90 4.56 -4.89
C ALA A 311 22.86 3.92 -5.90
N THR A 312 23.03 4.50 -7.10
CA THR A 312 23.82 3.89 -8.20
C THR A 312 25.07 4.69 -8.57
N LEU A 313 25.12 6.00 -8.31
CA LEU A 313 26.28 6.82 -8.64
C LEU A 313 27.45 6.56 -7.69
N ARG A 314 28.59 6.18 -8.27
CA ARG A 314 29.84 5.95 -7.54
C ARG A 314 30.40 7.27 -6.97
N PRO A 315 31.07 7.23 -5.81
CA PRO A 315 31.50 8.41 -5.06
C PRO A 315 32.62 9.22 -5.75
N HIS A 316 33.35 8.65 -6.70
CA HIS A 316 34.52 9.25 -7.36
C HIS A 316 34.29 9.73 -8.80
N ARG A 317 33.07 9.62 -9.34
CA ARG A 317 32.79 9.86 -10.77
C ARG A 317 33.07 11.30 -11.21
N PHE A 318 32.65 12.25 -10.41
CA PHE A 318 32.85 13.69 -10.63
C PHE A 318 32.60 14.45 -9.33
N ALA A 319 33.12 15.67 -9.23
CA ALA A 319 32.72 16.62 -8.20
C ALA A 319 31.43 17.32 -8.64
N PRO A 320 30.31 17.25 -7.90
CA PRO A 320 29.03 17.83 -8.35
C PRO A 320 29.05 19.35 -8.56
N LEU A 321 29.91 20.06 -7.81
CA LEU A 321 30.12 21.50 -7.90
C LEU A 321 31.61 21.77 -8.13
N ILE A 322 31.95 22.46 -9.21
CA ILE A 322 33.32 22.81 -9.59
C ILE A 322 33.58 24.29 -9.22
N PRO A 323 34.55 24.59 -8.35
CA PRO A 323 34.78 25.95 -7.88
C PRO A 323 35.40 26.83 -8.98
N LEU A 324 34.79 27.99 -9.21
CA LEU A 324 35.31 28.98 -10.16
C LEU A 324 36.68 29.50 -9.75
N SER A 325 36.95 29.60 -8.44
CA SER A 325 38.22 30.09 -7.90
C SER A 325 39.43 29.18 -8.16
N MET A 326 39.20 27.95 -8.63
CA MET A 326 40.28 27.03 -9.00
C MET A 326 40.51 27.00 -10.51
N ILE A 327 39.74 27.76 -11.29
CA ILE A 327 39.94 27.85 -12.75
C ILE A 327 41.00 28.89 -13.04
N GLU A 328 41.95 28.54 -13.89
CA GLU A 328 43.03 29.43 -14.28
C GLU A 328 42.49 30.68 -15.00
N ASP A 329 42.80 31.87 -14.47
CA ASP A 329 42.35 33.14 -15.04
C ASP A 329 42.87 33.38 -16.47
N ALA A 330 44.04 32.81 -16.79
CA ALA A 330 44.66 32.90 -18.10
C ALA A 330 44.03 32.00 -19.17
N ASP A 331 43.18 31.02 -18.80
CA ASP A 331 42.50 30.15 -19.77
C ASP A 331 41.24 30.83 -20.35
N GLU A 332 41.44 31.68 -21.35
CA GLU A 332 40.37 32.42 -22.02
C GLU A 332 39.18 31.55 -22.45
N PRO A 333 39.35 30.33 -23.03
CA PRO A 333 38.23 29.45 -23.37
C PRO A 333 37.34 29.08 -22.18
N SER A 334 37.90 28.67 -21.04
CA SER A 334 37.09 28.37 -19.85
C SER A 334 36.43 29.61 -19.29
N GLN A 335 37.10 30.76 -19.33
CA GLN A 335 36.51 32.04 -18.91
C GLN A 335 35.30 32.42 -19.77
N VAL A 336 35.33 32.15 -21.08
CA VAL A 336 34.17 32.32 -21.97
C VAL A 336 33.04 31.35 -21.61
N LEU A 337 33.35 30.09 -21.28
CA LEU A 337 32.34 29.12 -20.84
C LEU A 337 31.64 29.55 -19.55
N ILE A 338 32.37 30.08 -18.58
CA ILE A 338 31.82 30.61 -17.32
C ILE A 338 30.88 31.79 -17.60
N LYS A 339 31.34 32.76 -18.41
CA LYS A 339 30.54 33.95 -18.77
C LYS A 339 29.24 33.60 -19.51
N ASN A 340 29.25 32.51 -20.28
CA ASN A 340 28.09 32.04 -21.05
C ASN A 340 27.23 31.00 -20.31
N SER A 341 27.58 30.64 -19.07
CA SER A 341 26.81 29.68 -18.27
C SER A 341 25.60 30.37 -17.63
N ASN A 342 24.42 29.78 -17.77
CA ASN A 342 23.20 30.27 -17.11
C ASN A 342 23.05 29.71 -15.68
N HIS A 343 23.93 28.80 -15.28
CA HIS A 343 23.83 28.03 -14.04
C HIS A 343 25.11 28.11 -13.21
N ILE A 344 25.51 29.33 -12.84
CA ILE A 344 26.51 29.54 -11.79
C ILE A 344 25.83 29.41 -10.42
N ILE A 345 26.14 28.34 -9.70
CA ILE A 345 25.53 28.04 -8.40
C ILE A 345 26.19 28.91 -7.33
N ASP A 346 25.37 29.65 -6.58
CA ASP A 346 25.77 30.60 -5.54
C ASP A 346 26.83 31.63 -5.97
N GLY A 347 26.96 31.88 -7.28
CA GLY A 347 27.99 32.75 -7.85
C GLY A 347 29.40 32.17 -7.82
N GLN A 348 29.57 30.90 -7.43
CA GLN A 348 30.86 30.30 -7.08
C GLN A 348 31.18 28.99 -7.79
N TYR A 349 30.17 28.29 -8.32
CA TYR A 349 30.37 26.93 -8.85
C TYR A 349 29.72 26.69 -10.21
N LEU A 350 30.38 25.88 -11.02
CA LEU A 350 29.78 25.19 -12.17
C LEU A 350 29.26 23.82 -11.78
N LEU A 351 28.32 23.29 -12.55
CA LEU A 351 27.80 21.92 -12.39
C LEU A 351 28.79 20.91 -13.00
N GLY A 352 29.26 19.96 -12.19
CA GLY A 352 30.21 18.96 -12.65
C GLY A 352 29.60 17.77 -13.39
N GLY A 353 30.38 17.18 -14.29
CA GLY A 353 30.06 15.97 -15.04
C GLY A 353 31.29 15.36 -15.70
N THR A 354 31.09 14.32 -16.50
CA THR A 354 32.14 13.67 -17.30
C THR A 354 31.60 13.30 -18.68
N GLN A 355 32.47 12.82 -19.57
CA GLN A 355 32.04 12.27 -20.86
C GLN A 355 31.02 11.13 -20.73
N LEU A 356 31.11 10.35 -19.64
CA LEU A 356 30.19 9.25 -19.33
C LEU A 356 28.97 9.69 -18.51
N ASP A 357 29.05 10.82 -17.81
CA ASP A 357 27.98 11.41 -16.98
C ASP A 357 27.65 12.84 -17.43
N GLN A 358 27.38 13.00 -18.73
CA GLN A 358 27.09 14.32 -19.33
C GLN A 358 25.84 14.97 -18.72
N THR A 359 24.93 14.13 -18.21
CA THR A 359 23.80 14.50 -17.36
C THR A 359 23.85 13.66 -16.10
N ASN A 360 23.54 14.25 -14.95
CA ASN A 360 23.40 13.52 -13.69
C ASN A 360 22.26 14.10 -12.81
N PRO A 361 21.72 13.30 -11.87
CA PRO A 361 20.62 13.71 -10.98
C PRO A 361 20.91 14.94 -10.10
N PHE A 362 22.17 15.23 -9.81
CA PHE A 362 22.55 16.38 -8.97
C PHE A 362 22.48 17.68 -9.76
N ALA A 363 23.10 17.70 -10.94
CA ALA A 363 22.99 18.81 -11.87
C ALA A 363 21.52 19.03 -12.31
N ALA A 364 20.75 17.96 -12.52
CA ALA A 364 19.33 18.06 -12.84
C ALA A 364 18.49 18.73 -11.73
N ILE A 365 18.87 18.58 -10.45
CA ILE A 365 18.18 19.27 -9.34
C ILE A 365 18.45 20.77 -9.35
N TYR A 366 19.62 21.20 -9.79
CA TYR A 366 19.92 22.63 -9.92
C TYR A 366 19.29 23.24 -11.18
N ALA A 367 19.37 22.54 -12.31
CA ALA A 367 19.17 23.15 -13.62
C ALA A 367 18.13 22.45 -14.53
N GLY A 368 17.78 21.19 -14.26
CA GLY A 368 16.85 20.40 -15.09
C GLY A 368 15.38 20.84 -15.03
N GLY A 369 15.07 21.83 -14.19
CA GLY A 369 13.74 22.38 -14.01
C GLY A 369 12.93 21.66 -12.92
N ASN A 370 11.61 21.87 -12.94
CA ASN A 370 10.72 21.38 -11.90
C ASN A 370 9.54 20.59 -12.45
N ASN A 371 8.95 19.77 -11.58
CA ASN A 371 7.75 18.99 -11.86
C ASN A 371 6.70 19.23 -10.77
N LYS A 372 5.44 19.26 -11.16
CA LYS A 372 4.28 19.37 -10.30
C LYS A 372 3.24 18.34 -10.69
N TYR A 373 3.10 17.29 -9.89
CA TYR A 373 2.02 16.33 -10.00
C TYR A 373 0.75 16.92 -9.43
N ASN A 374 -0.32 16.98 -10.23
CA ASN A 374 -1.64 17.41 -9.80
C ASN A 374 -2.58 16.21 -9.86
N SER A 375 -3.37 16.02 -8.80
CA SER A 375 -4.49 15.07 -8.78
C SER A 375 -5.74 15.76 -8.26
N ARG A 376 -6.87 15.45 -8.89
CA ARG A 376 -8.19 15.99 -8.57
C ARG A 376 -9.16 14.83 -8.54
N GLN A 377 -9.90 14.72 -7.44
CA GLN A 377 -10.94 13.72 -7.28
C GLN A 377 -12.24 14.43 -6.91
N PHE A 378 -13.31 14.12 -7.64
CA PHE A 378 -14.65 14.60 -7.37
C PHE A 378 -15.56 13.40 -7.18
N GLN A 379 -16.39 13.45 -6.14
CA GLN A 379 -17.30 12.39 -5.75
C GLN A 379 -18.66 12.99 -5.55
N PHE A 380 -19.68 12.37 -6.12
CA PHE A 380 -21.07 12.74 -5.92
C PHE A 380 -21.91 11.49 -5.71
N ASN A 381 -22.72 11.47 -4.66
CA ASN A 381 -23.69 10.43 -4.37
C ASN A 381 -25.02 11.10 -4.08
N THR A 382 -26.09 10.50 -4.56
CA THR A 382 -27.43 10.83 -4.09
C THR A 382 -28.24 9.56 -3.91
N GLY A 383 -29.23 9.62 -3.03
CA GLY A 383 -30.15 8.53 -2.82
C GLY A 383 -31.52 9.03 -2.43
N VAL A 384 -32.51 8.20 -2.73
CA VAL A 384 -33.92 8.39 -2.36
C VAL A 384 -34.37 7.13 -1.65
N ASN A 385 -35.02 7.30 -0.50
CA ASN A 385 -35.71 6.23 0.22
C ASN A 385 -37.20 6.57 0.29
N ALA A 386 -38.04 5.63 -0.13
CA ALA A 386 -39.47 5.68 -0.04
C ALA A 386 -39.97 4.59 0.91
N ASP A 387 -40.67 4.97 1.97
CA ASP A 387 -41.40 4.08 2.85
C ASP A 387 -42.76 3.74 2.22
N LEU A 388 -42.96 2.45 1.96
CA LEU A 388 -44.14 1.92 1.26
C LEU A 388 -45.07 1.17 2.23
N ARG A 389 -45.06 1.51 3.53
CA ARG A 389 -45.91 0.88 4.56
C ARG A 389 -47.40 0.85 4.24
N ASN A 390 -47.89 1.79 3.42
CA ASN A 390 -49.29 1.85 2.99
C ASN A 390 -49.62 0.79 1.92
N VAL A 391 -48.62 0.30 1.18
CA VAL A 391 -48.77 -0.82 0.23
C VAL A 391 -48.64 -2.14 0.98
N LEU A 392 -47.56 -2.26 1.77
CA LEU A 392 -47.30 -3.43 2.59
C LEU A 392 -46.47 -3.00 3.80
N LYS A 393 -46.96 -3.31 5.01
CA LYS A 393 -46.26 -2.99 6.27
C LYS A 393 -44.82 -3.52 6.23
N GLY A 394 -43.85 -2.62 6.44
CA GLY A 394 -42.43 -2.97 6.45
C GLY A 394 -41.73 -2.92 5.08
N LEU A 395 -42.47 -2.65 3.99
CA LEU A 395 -41.90 -2.47 2.66
C LEU A 395 -41.30 -1.06 2.49
N SER A 396 -40.13 -0.99 1.88
CA SER A 396 -39.48 0.25 1.47
C SER A 396 -38.75 0.07 0.15
N PHE A 397 -38.58 1.15 -0.59
CA PHE A 397 -37.75 1.22 -1.78
C PHE A 397 -36.60 2.20 -1.54
N ARG A 398 -35.39 1.83 -1.98
CA ARG A 398 -34.23 2.69 -1.95
C ARG A 398 -33.55 2.68 -3.31
N SER A 399 -33.19 3.85 -3.81
CA SER A 399 -32.34 3.99 -4.99
C SER A 399 -31.17 4.90 -4.67
N THR A 400 -30.00 4.57 -5.20
CA THR A 400 -28.81 5.43 -5.11
C THR A 400 -28.17 5.58 -6.47
N PHE A 401 -27.64 6.76 -6.74
CA PHE A 401 -26.83 7.06 -7.92
C PHE A 401 -25.54 7.73 -7.47
N ALA A 402 -24.42 7.40 -8.10
CA ALA A 402 -23.16 8.06 -7.86
C ALA A 402 -22.35 8.24 -9.13
N VAL A 403 -21.59 9.34 -9.18
CA VAL A 403 -20.62 9.63 -10.22
C VAL A 403 -19.33 10.16 -9.59
N ASP A 404 -18.23 9.53 -9.94
CA ASP A 404 -16.89 9.92 -9.49
C ASP A 404 -16.03 10.27 -10.69
N TYR A 405 -15.22 11.31 -10.54
CA TYR A 405 -14.17 11.70 -11.49
C TYR A 405 -12.83 11.72 -10.77
N SER A 406 -11.82 11.12 -11.39
CA SER A 406 -10.43 11.20 -10.93
C SER A 406 -9.56 11.58 -12.12
N THR A 407 -8.80 12.65 -11.97
CA THR A 407 -7.85 13.13 -12.99
C THR A 407 -6.50 13.36 -12.35
N SER A 408 -5.43 12.99 -13.05
CA SER A 408 -4.08 13.41 -12.68
C SER A 408 -3.25 13.78 -13.90
N TYR A 409 -2.26 14.65 -13.70
CA TYR A 409 -1.31 15.08 -14.73
C TYR A 409 -0.08 15.71 -14.08
N ASN A 410 1.04 15.69 -14.80
CA ASN A 410 2.25 16.41 -14.43
C ASN A 410 2.34 17.73 -15.20
N LEU A 411 2.69 18.80 -14.50
CA LEU A 411 3.12 20.05 -15.10
C LEU A 411 4.62 20.19 -14.88
N ALA A 412 5.40 20.33 -15.95
CA ALA A 412 6.86 20.42 -15.84
C ALA A 412 7.44 21.51 -16.74
N TYR A 413 8.40 22.26 -16.19
CA TYR A 413 9.35 23.02 -17.00
C TYR A 413 10.57 22.13 -17.23
N ASN A 414 10.72 21.63 -18.45
CA ASN A 414 11.84 20.76 -18.82
C ASN A 414 12.94 21.63 -19.43
N ASN A 415 14.01 21.80 -18.67
CA ASN A 415 15.18 22.56 -19.11
C ASN A 415 16.30 21.58 -19.49
N THR A 416 17.10 21.96 -20.48
CA THR A 416 18.40 21.32 -20.69
C THR A 416 19.47 22.12 -19.95
N TYR A 417 20.53 21.45 -19.56
CA TYR A 417 21.62 22.05 -18.81
C TYR A 417 22.95 21.50 -19.28
N ALA A 418 23.99 22.27 -19.05
CA ALA A 418 25.36 21.88 -19.26
C ALA A 418 25.99 21.36 -17.97
N THR A 419 26.90 20.39 -18.14
CA THR A 419 27.86 20.00 -17.11
C THR A 419 29.27 20.21 -17.62
N TYR A 420 30.23 20.34 -16.70
CA TYR A 420 31.60 20.68 -17.02
C TYR A 420 32.54 19.62 -16.44
N ALA A 421 33.54 19.20 -17.22
CA ALA A 421 34.62 18.32 -16.76
C ALA A 421 35.93 19.10 -16.69
N PRO A 422 36.57 19.19 -15.51
CA PRO A 422 37.82 19.92 -15.34
C PRO A 422 39.04 19.07 -15.72
N THR A 423 39.99 19.69 -16.42
CA THR A 423 41.35 19.18 -16.57
C THR A 423 42.24 19.89 -15.56
N TRP A 424 42.93 19.11 -14.72
CA TRP A 424 43.74 19.62 -13.61
C TRP A 424 45.22 19.64 -13.95
N ASN A 425 45.90 20.71 -13.58
CA ASN A 425 47.34 20.86 -13.63
C ASN A 425 47.88 21.33 -12.26
N ASN A 426 49.17 21.12 -12.01
CA ASN A 426 49.81 21.61 -10.79
C ASN A 426 50.73 22.78 -11.14
N TYR A 427 50.45 23.96 -10.57
CA TYR A 427 51.22 25.18 -10.77
C TYR A 427 51.89 25.57 -9.45
N ALA A 428 53.22 25.44 -9.40
CA ALA A 428 54.03 25.80 -8.23
C ALA A 428 53.57 25.16 -6.90
N GLY A 429 53.02 23.93 -6.95
CA GLY A 429 52.52 23.21 -5.78
C GLY A 429 51.01 23.31 -5.55
N GLU A 430 50.32 24.23 -6.23
CA GLU A 430 48.87 24.40 -6.15
C GLU A 430 48.15 23.69 -7.30
N ASP A 431 47.04 23.02 -7.00
CA ASP A 431 46.21 22.36 -8.02
C ASP A 431 45.19 23.36 -8.60
N LEU A 432 45.30 23.64 -9.90
CA LEU A 432 44.35 24.48 -10.64
C LEU A 432 43.75 23.72 -11.83
N ILE A 433 42.58 24.19 -12.27
CA ILE A 433 41.88 23.72 -13.46
C ILE A 433 42.41 24.52 -14.65
N SER A 434 43.19 23.87 -15.50
CA SER A 434 43.83 24.47 -16.67
C SER A 434 42.89 24.56 -17.88
N SER A 435 41.82 23.76 -17.92
CA SER A 435 40.78 23.85 -18.96
C SER A 435 39.49 23.15 -18.53
N LEU A 436 38.36 23.58 -19.08
CA LEU A 436 37.06 22.94 -18.93
C LEU A 436 36.57 22.34 -20.25
N THR A 437 36.03 21.12 -20.19
CA THR A 437 35.21 20.57 -21.28
C THR A 437 33.73 20.69 -20.93
N LYS A 438 32.95 21.34 -21.79
CA LYS A 438 31.49 21.49 -21.63
C LYS A 438 30.74 20.34 -22.31
N TYR A 439 29.79 19.74 -21.61
CA TYR A 439 28.83 18.78 -22.14
C TYR A 439 27.42 19.33 -22.02
N GLY A 440 26.59 19.18 -23.06
CA GLY A 440 25.24 19.73 -23.07
C GLY A 440 25.18 21.25 -23.23
N GLN A 441 23.98 21.81 -23.12
CA GLN A 441 23.72 23.25 -23.28
C GLN A 441 22.64 23.69 -22.30
N ASP A 442 22.86 24.86 -21.69
CA ASP A 442 21.87 25.51 -20.85
C ASP A 442 20.77 26.10 -21.74
N ALA A 443 19.56 25.56 -21.63
CA ALA A 443 18.40 26.12 -22.31
C ALA A 443 17.15 25.99 -21.46
N THR A 444 16.42 27.09 -21.36
CA THR A 444 15.10 27.16 -20.74
C THR A 444 14.07 27.38 -21.84
N SER A 445 13.13 26.44 -22.00
CA SER A 445 12.09 26.59 -23.03
C SER A 445 11.07 27.67 -22.67
N GLY A 446 10.92 28.01 -21.38
CA GLY A 446 9.84 28.86 -20.88
C GLY A 446 8.44 28.25 -21.02
N VAL A 447 8.35 27.04 -21.59
CA VAL A 447 7.10 26.33 -21.86
C VAL A 447 6.80 25.38 -20.71
N GLN A 448 5.61 25.51 -20.12
CA GLN A 448 5.09 24.53 -19.17
C GLN A 448 4.44 23.37 -19.93
N ASN A 449 5.02 22.17 -19.79
CA ASN A 449 4.55 20.97 -20.45
C ASN A 449 3.53 20.22 -19.58
N VAL A 450 2.55 19.59 -20.22
CA VAL A 450 1.61 18.66 -19.57
C VAL A 450 1.93 17.24 -20.01
N SER A 451 2.12 16.31 -19.08
CA SER A 451 2.42 14.91 -19.38
C SER A 451 1.78 13.93 -18.39
N ASN A 452 1.80 12.63 -18.70
CA ASN A 452 1.21 11.55 -17.90
C ASN A 452 -0.22 11.86 -17.44
N SER A 453 -1.04 12.40 -18.35
CA SER A 453 -2.44 12.68 -18.07
C SER A 453 -3.20 11.36 -17.94
N TRP A 454 -3.90 11.19 -16.84
CA TRP A 454 -4.70 10.01 -16.54
C TRP A 454 -6.10 10.44 -16.09
N TYR A 455 -7.10 9.68 -16.52
CA TYR A 455 -8.51 9.95 -16.23
C TYR A 455 -9.24 8.65 -15.89
N ARG A 456 -10.11 8.72 -14.88
CA ARG A 456 -11.04 7.67 -14.53
C ARG A 456 -12.40 8.24 -14.16
N GLN A 457 -13.45 7.63 -14.66
CA GLN A 457 -14.83 7.88 -14.27
C GLN A 457 -15.45 6.60 -13.70
N THR A 458 -16.14 6.70 -12.57
CA THR A 458 -16.97 5.61 -12.04
C THR A 458 -18.41 6.08 -11.96
N ILE A 459 -19.33 5.35 -12.57
CA ILE A 459 -20.78 5.57 -12.44
C ILE A 459 -21.35 4.35 -11.72
N SER A 460 -22.13 4.56 -10.67
CA SER A 460 -22.77 3.50 -9.88
C SER A 460 -24.25 3.78 -9.70
N ALA A 461 -25.07 2.74 -9.79
CA ALA A 461 -26.51 2.83 -9.57
C ALA A 461 -27.02 1.60 -8.81
N THR A 462 -27.92 1.84 -7.87
CA THR A 462 -28.62 0.80 -7.14
C THR A 462 -30.10 1.09 -7.08
N GLY A 463 -30.90 0.03 -7.12
CA GLY A 463 -32.31 0.04 -6.78
C GLY A 463 -32.61 -1.19 -5.95
N GLN A 464 -33.23 -1.02 -4.79
CA GLN A 464 -33.54 -2.12 -3.88
C GLN A 464 -34.91 -1.97 -3.23
N PHE A 465 -35.64 -3.06 -3.17
CA PHE A 465 -36.80 -3.22 -2.29
C PHE A 465 -36.36 -3.91 -1.02
N ASN A 466 -36.74 -3.36 0.13
CA ASN A 466 -36.53 -3.98 1.43
C ASN A 466 -37.88 -4.27 2.07
N TYR A 467 -38.02 -5.44 2.67
CA TYR A 467 -39.16 -5.81 3.48
C TYR A 467 -38.66 -6.22 4.86
N VAL A 468 -39.02 -5.46 5.90
CA VAL A 468 -38.66 -5.77 7.29
C VAL A 468 -39.92 -5.77 8.13
N ASN A 469 -40.26 -6.92 8.71
CA ASN A 469 -41.48 -7.06 9.50
C ASN A 469 -41.24 -7.99 10.70
N SER A 470 -42.05 -7.82 11.74
CA SER A 470 -42.01 -8.66 12.94
C SER A 470 -43.42 -9.14 13.30
N ILE A 471 -43.55 -10.44 13.58
CA ILE A 471 -44.79 -11.09 14.01
C ILE A 471 -44.63 -11.43 15.49
N ASN A 472 -45.49 -10.84 16.33
CA ASN A 472 -45.50 -11.02 17.78
C ASN A 472 -44.16 -10.70 18.49
N ASN A 473 -43.25 -9.96 17.85
CA ASN A 473 -41.86 -9.75 18.33
C ASN A 473 -41.05 -11.05 18.50
N ILE A 474 -41.55 -12.16 17.95
CA ILE A 474 -40.96 -13.50 18.04
C ILE A 474 -40.32 -13.88 16.70
N HIS A 475 -41.02 -13.62 15.60
CA HIS A 475 -40.55 -13.91 14.25
C HIS A 475 -40.17 -12.59 13.57
N ASN A 476 -38.89 -12.41 13.28
CA ASN A 476 -38.38 -11.23 12.59
C ASN A 476 -37.96 -11.64 11.18
N LEU A 477 -38.55 -11.00 10.18
CA LEU A 477 -38.34 -11.27 8.77
C LEU A 477 -37.65 -10.07 8.12
N SER A 478 -36.65 -10.34 7.29
CA SER A 478 -36.01 -9.36 6.44
C SER A 478 -35.85 -9.93 5.03
N ALA A 479 -36.15 -9.16 4.01
CA ALA A 479 -35.86 -9.51 2.63
C ALA A 479 -35.33 -8.29 1.88
N VAL A 480 -34.37 -8.50 1.00
CA VAL A 480 -33.85 -7.48 0.08
C VAL A 480 -33.83 -8.07 -1.32
N LEU A 481 -34.48 -7.40 -2.27
CA LEU A 481 -34.32 -7.63 -3.70
C LEU A 481 -33.65 -6.41 -4.30
N LEU A 482 -32.48 -6.56 -4.92
CA LEU A 482 -31.70 -5.42 -5.40
C LEU A 482 -31.11 -5.65 -6.79
N VAL A 483 -31.06 -4.58 -7.57
CA VAL A 483 -30.19 -4.46 -8.74
C VAL A 483 -29.11 -3.47 -8.38
N ASN A 484 -27.86 -3.88 -8.52
CA ASN A 484 -26.69 -3.04 -8.26
C ASN A 484 -25.70 -3.19 -9.41
N GLY A 485 -25.19 -2.06 -9.90
CA GLY A 485 -24.09 -2.10 -10.82
C GLY A 485 -23.26 -0.82 -10.82
N TYR A 486 -22.01 -0.98 -11.25
CA TYR A 486 -21.14 0.13 -11.56
C TYR A 486 -20.39 -0.11 -12.85
N GLN A 487 -19.97 0.97 -13.50
CA GLN A 487 -19.10 0.96 -14.65
C GLN A 487 -17.97 1.97 -14.43
N GLN A 488 -16.76 1.55 -14.78
CA GLN A 488 -15.54 2.35 -14.67
C GLN A 488 -14.89 2.49 -16.05
N SER A 489 -14.72 3.73 -16.48
CA SER A 489 -13.99 4.10 -17.69
C SER A 489 -12.63 4.65 -17.31
N GLU A 490 -11.60 4.31 -18.08
CA GLU A 490 -10.22 4.72 -17.80
C GLU A 490 -9.51 5.11 -19.11
N SER A 491 -8.64 6.12 -19.05
CA SER A 491 -7.86 6.58 -20.20
C SER A 491 -7.06 5.44 -20.83
N ALA A 492 -7.06 5.36 -22.17
CA ALA A 492 -6.38 4.31 -22.94
C ALA A 492 -6.86 2.87 -22.71
N VAL A 493 -8.00 2.66 -22.03
CA VAL A 493 -8.61 1.34 -21.85
C VAL A 493 -9.93 1.28 -22.63
N TYR A 494 -10.00 0.41 -23.63
CA TYR A 494 -11.19 0.24 -24.46
C TYR A 494 -12.37 -0.39 -23.69
N HIS A 495 -12.11 -1.49 -22.98
CA HIS A 495 -13.14 -2.19 -22.22
C HIS A 495 -13.35 -1.56 -20.84
N ARG A 496 -14.55 -1.02 -20.62
CA ARG A 496 -14.96 -0.52 -19.31
C ARG A 496 -15.10 -1.67 -18.32
N THR A 497 -14.48 -1.52 -17.15
CA THR A 497 -14.71 -2.47 -16.06
C THR A 497 -16.15 -2.29 -15.58
N SER A 498 -16.95 -3.34 -15.65
CA SER A 498 -18.38 -3.29 -15.34
C SER A 498 -18.72 -4.38 -14.33
N ASN A 499 -19.61 -4.07 -13.40
CA ASN A 499 -20.20 -5.02 -12.48
C ASN A 499 -21.70 -4.78 -12.47
N ALA A 500 -22.48 -5.83 -12.67
CA ALA A 500 -23.94 -5.78 -12.63
C ALA A 500 -24.41 -7.05 -11.93
N ASN A 501 -25.23 -6.89 -10.90
CA ASN A 501 -25.70 -8.00 -10.09
C ASN A 501 -27.18 -7.80 -9.75
N LEU A 502 -27.94 -8.89 -9.86
CA LEU A 502 -29.25 -9.03 -9.26
C LEU A 502 -29.08 -9.83 -7.97
N GLY A 503 -29.32 -9.18 -6.84
CA GLY A 503 -29.15 -9.74 -5.50
C GLY A 503 -30.47 -10.05 -4.82
N LEU A 504 -30.54 -11.17 -4.11
CA LEU A 504 -31.63 -11.54 -3.22
C LEU A 504 -31.06 -11.91 -1.85
N GLN A 505 -31.59 -11.30 -0.80
CA GLN A 505 -31.28 -11.64 0.58
C GLN A 505 -32.59 -11.94 1.32
N LEU A 506 -32.59 -13.02 2.11
CA LEU A 506 -33.70 -13.46 2.95
C LEU A 506 -33.13 -13.78 4.34
N GLY A 507 -33.50 -12.98 5.33
CA GLY A 507 -33.13 -13.18 6.73
C GLY A 507 -34.33 -13.51 7.59
N TYR A 508 -34.18 -14.50 8.46
CA TYR A 508 -35.14 -14.90 9.47
C TYR A 508 -34.46 -14.98 10.83
N ASN A 509 -35.08 -14.37 11.83
CA ASN A 509 -34.64 -14.41 13.21
C ASN A 509 -35.82 -14.84 14.08
N TYR A 510 -35.66 -15.99 14.75
CA TYR A 510 -36.60 -16.52 15.73
C TYR A 510 -36.10 -16.25 17.15
N LEU A 511 -36.91 -15.54 17.94
CA LEU A 511 -36.69 -15.21 19.36
C LEU A 511 -35.39 -14.45 19.66
N ASN A 512 -34.75 -13.83 18.67
CA ASN A 512 -33.38 -13.29 18.80
C ASN A 512 -32.35 -14.34 19.20
N ARG A 513 -32.62 -15.62 18.89
CA ARG A 513 -31.77 -16.76 19.25
C ARG A 513 -31.31 -17.54 18.03
N TYR A 514 -32.20 -17.82 17.10
CA TYR A 514 -31.90 -18.62 15.91
C TYR A 514 -32.01 -17.74 14.68
N TYR A 515 -30.93 -17.68 13.93
CA TYR A 515 -30.78 -16.81 12.77
C TYR A 515 -30.52 -17.67 11.55
N VAL A 516 -31.23 -17.38 10.46
CA VAL A 516 -31.00 -17.94 9.14
C VAL A 516 -30.90 -16.77 8.18
N ASP A 517 -29.84 -16.73 7.38
CA ASP A 517 -29.62 -15.70 6.38
C ASP A 517 -29.19 -16.37 5.08
N PHE A 518 -30.05 -16.30 4.08
CA PHE A 518 -29.76 -16.71 2.73
C PHE A 518 -29.47 -15.48 1.89
N SER A 519 -28.33 -15.46 1.21
CA SER A 519 -28.03 -14.43 0.22
C SER A 519 -27.66 -15.07 -1.11
N SER A 520 -27.97 -14.39 -2.19
CA SER A 520 -27.57 -14.83 -3.52
C SER A 520 -27.38 -13.66 -4.47
N ALA A 521 -26.54 -13.86 -5.48
CA ALA A 521 -26.39 -12.92 -6.58
C ALA A 521 -26.34 -13.66 -7.91
N MET A 522 -27.10 -13.17 -8.89
CA MET A 522 -26.85 -13.43 -10.30
C MET A 522 -25.87 -12.38 -10.80
N ILE A 523 -24.73 -12.83 -11.32
CA ILE A 523 -23.65 -11.96 -11.78
C ILE A 523 -23.47 -12.08 -13.29
N HIS A 524 -22.93 -11.03 -13.91
CA HIS A 524 -22.61 -11.00 -15.34
C HIS A 524 -21.15 -10.59 -15.58
N SER A 525 -20.45 -11.22 -16.54
CA SER A 525 -19.12 -10.81 -16.99
C SER A 525 -18.94 -10.92 -18.51
N ALA A 526 -18.53 -9.81 -19.13
CA ALA A 526 -18.20 -9.74 -20.55
C ALA A 526 -16.86 -10.41 -20.91
N LYS A 527 -16.05 -10.84 -19.92
CA LYS A 527 -14.78 -11.54 -20.17
C LYS A 527 -14.98 -12.98 -20.67
N LEU A 528 -16.17 -13.53 -20.47
CA LEU A 528 -16.51 -14.92 -20.77
C LEU A 528 -17.24 -15.07 -22.12
N PRO A 529 -17.25 -16.29 -22.69
CA PRO A 529 -18.06 -16.64 -23.86
C PRO A 529 -19.53 -16.29 -23.63
N GLU A 530 -20.24 -15.94 -24.70
CA GLU A 530 -21.63 -15.46 -24.64
C GLU A 530 -22.57 -16.38 -23.84
N GLY A 531 -22.47 -17.70 -24.04
CA GLY A 531 -23.28 -18.69 -23.29
C GLY A 531 -22.89 -18.88 -21.82
N ASN A 532 -21.78 -18.30 -21.35
CA ASN A 532 -21.24 -18.48 -20.00
C ASN A 532 -21.05 -17.15 -19.25
N ARG A 533 -21.67 -16.05 -19.71
CA ARG A 533 -21.50 -14.72 -19.09
C ARG A 533 -22.22 -14.57 -17.76
N GLU A 534 -23.15 -15.48 -17.42
CA GLU A 534 -23.97 -15.40 -16.22
C GLU A 534 -23.69 -16.55 -15.25
N ALA A 535 -23.76 -16.26 -13.95
CA ALA A 535 -23.63 -17.27 -12.91
C ALA A 535 -24.43 -16.92 -11.65
N PHE A 536 -24.95 -17.95 -10.99
CA PHE A 536 -25.67 -17.85 -9.72
C PHE A 536 -24.76 -18.18 -8.53
N SER A 537 -24.71 -17.28 -7.55
CA SER A 537 -23.82 -17.37 -6.38
C SER A 537 -24.61 -17.44 -5.08
N PRO A 538 -24.99 -18.63 -4.59
CA PRO A 538 -25.77 -18.80 -3.35
C PRO A 538 -24.90 -18.93 -2.10
N THR A 539 -25.40 -18.38 -1.00
CA THR A 539 -24.80 -18.46 0.33
C THR A 539 -25.86 -18.63 1.42
N VAL A 540 -25.50 -19.33 2.48
CA VAL A 540 -26.33 -19.47 3.69
C VAL A 540 -25.48 -19.27 4.93
N SER A 541 -26.03 -18.56 5.90
CA SER A 541 -25.48 -18.40 7.24
C SER A 541 -26.52 -18.77 8.28
N LEU A 542 -26.10 -19.56 9.26
CA LEU A 542 -26.86 -19.93 10.44
C LEU A 542 -26.22 -19.29 11.67
N GLY A 543 -27.03 -18.81 12.61
CA GLY A 543 -26.58 -18.25 13.87
C GLY A 543 -27.38 -18.79 15.04
N TRP A 544 -26.71 -19.05 16.16
CA TRP A 544 -27.33 -19.49 17.40
C TRP A 544 -26.76 -18.71 18.59
N ARG A 545 -27.60 -17.87 19.22
CA ARG A 545 -27.26 -17.14 20.45
C ARG A 545 -27.58 -18.02 21.67
N ILE A 546 -26.57 -18.75 22.12
CA ILE A 546 -26.62 -19.70 23.24
C ILE A 546 -26.92 -18.98 24.56
N SER A 547 -26.41 -17.76 24.76
CA SER A 547 -26.71 -16.93 25.95
C SER A 547 -28.20 -16.63 26.14
N GLY A 548 -28.99 -16.71 25.07
CA GLY A 548 -30.44 -16.55 25.13
C GLY A 548 -31.18 -17.79 25.64
N GLU A 549 -30.54 -18.95 25.72
CA GLU A 549 -31.19 -20.20 26.11
C GLU A 549 -31.46 -20.28 27.61
N LYS A 550 -32.55 -20.95 28.01
CA LYS A 550 -32.96 -21.03 29.43
C LYS A 550 -31.86 -21.60 30.36
N PHE A 551 -31.02 -22.50 29.84
CA PHE A 551 -29.95 -23.12 30.62
C PHE A 551 -28.74 -22.20 30.85
N LEU A 552 -28.60 -21.11 30.09
CA LEU A 552 -27.48 -20.17 30.19
C LEU A 552 -27.94 -18.73 30.47
N SER A 553 -29.21 -18.43 30.26
CA SER A 553 -29.82 -17.14 30.54
C SER A 553 -29.69 -16.80 32.02
N GLY A 554 -29.14 -15.63 32.33
CA GLY A 554 -28.88 -15.20 33.72
C GLY A 554 -27.54 -15.64 34.29
N SER A 555 -26.66 -16.25 33.49
CA SER A 555 -25.29 -16.56 33.92
C SER A 555 -24.53 -15.30 34.37
N ASN A 556 -23.91 -15.36 35.55
CA ASN A 556 -23.00 -14.31 36.03
C ASN A 556 -21.66 -14.30 35.29
N VAL A 557 -21.32 -15.39 34.62
CA VAL A 557 -20.05 -15.59 33.91
C VAL A 557 -20.21 -15.27 32.43
N VAL A 558 -21.27 -15.73 31.77
CA VAL A 558 -21.49 -15.54 30.33
C VAL A 558 -22.54 -14.44 30.12
N ASN A 559 -22.13 -13.32 29.52
CA ASN A 559 -23.03 -12.20 29.22
C ASN A 559 -23.69 -12.35 27.85
N ASP A 560 -22.89 -12.73 26.86
CA ASP A 560 -23.38 -13.08 25.53
C ASP A 560 -22.49 -14.19 24.96
N LEU A 561 -23.10 -15.13 24.23
CA LEU A 561 -22.38 -16.19 23.54
C LEU A 561 -23.18 -16.58 22.30
N ARG A 562 -22.51 -16.55 21.15
CA ARG A 562 -23.10 -16.85 19.86
C ARG A 562 -22.17 -17.70 19.02
N LEU A 563 -22.75 -18.70 18.36
CA LEU A 563 -22.12 -19.48 17.31
C LEU A 563 -22.72 -19.11 15.96
N THR A 564 -21.89 -19.14 14.93
CA THR A 564 -22.30 -18.92 13.54
C THR A 564 -21.62 -19.94 12.63
N ALA A 565 -22.32 -20.37 11.60
CA ALA A 565 -21.78 -21.21 10.54
C ALA A 565 -22.26 -20.67 9.21
N SER A 566 -21.37 -20.56 8.23
CA SER A 566 -21.72 -20.08 6.89
C SER A 566 -21.09 -20.96 5.82
N ALA A 567 -21.79 -21.16 4.72
CA ALA A 567 -21.29 -21.87 3.56
C ALA A 567 -21.85 -21.25 2.26
N GLY A 568 -21.12 -21.36 1.17
CA GLY A 568 -21.61 -20.89 -0.12
C GLY A 568 -20.59 -20.94 -1.24
N VAL A 569 -21.06 -20.57 -2.43
CA VAL A 569 -20.28 -20.50 -3.66
C VAL A 569 -20.43 -19.13 -4.27
N LEU A 570 -19.32 -18.42 -4.49
CA LEU A 570 -19.29 -17.18 -5.27
C LEU A 570 -18.56 -17.41 -6.57
N HIS A 571 -19.18 -17.02 -7.68
CA HIS A 571 -18.50 -16.96 -8.97
C HIS A 571 -17.75 -15.64 -9.08
N THR A 572 -16.57 -15.64 -9.71
CA THR A 572 -15.74 -14.43 -9.82
C THR A 572 -14.98 -14.36 -11.14
N ASP A 573 -14.81 -13.15 -11.65
CA ASP A 573 -14.02 -12.78 -12.82
C ASP A 573 -12.80 -11.90 -12.47
N LEU A 574 -12.49 -11.78 -11.17
CA LEU A 574 -11.38 -10.98 -10.64
C LEU A 574 -10.04 -11.41 -11.23
N ASP A 575 -9.79 -12.72 -11.24
CA ASP A 575 -8.50 -13.31 -11.64
C ASP A 575 -8.48 -13.73 -13.12
N ILE A 576 -9.45 -13.29 -13.92
CA ILE A 576 -9.43 -13.46 -15.39
C ILE A 576 -8.62 -12.31 -16.01
N PRO A 577 -7.45 -12.59 -16.63
CA PRO A 577 -6.47 -11.56 -16.95
C PRO A 577 -6.84 -10.65 -18.13
N GLY A 578 -7.86 -10.98 -18.91
CA GLY A 578 -8.24 -10.19 -20.08
C GLY A 578 -9.60 -10.56 -20.66
N TYR A 579 -9.94 -9.89 -21.76
CA TYR A 579 -11.14 -10.15 -22.57
C TYR A 579 -10.80 -11.10 -23.72
N TYR A 580 -11.81 -11.82 -24.21
CA TYR A 580 -11.70 -12.72 -25.38
C TYR A 580 -10.65 -13.84 -25.26
N LEU A 581 -10.24 -14.21 -24.04
CA LEU A 581 -9.30 -15.31 -23.83
C LEU A 581 -9.84 -16.67 -24.31
N TYR A 582 -11.16 -16.76 -24.46
CA TYR A 582 -11.86 -17.91 -25.02
C TYR A 582 -11.82 -17.99 -26.55
N GLN A 583 -11.40 -16.92 -27.23
CA GLN A 583 -11.27 -16.89 -28.69
C GLN A 583 -9.82 -17.11 -29.09
N GLY A 584 -9.62 -17.99 -30.06
CA GLY A 584 -8.39 -18.07 -30.84
C GLY A 584 -8.20 -16.81 -31.65
N TYR A 585 -6.94 -16.48 -31.92
CA TYR A 585 -6.61 -15.40 -32.83
C TYR A 585 -5.35 -15.72 -33.60
N TYR A 586 -5.22 -15.06 -34.74
CA TYR A 586 -4.12 -15.25 -35.67
C TYR A 586 -3.34 -13.95 -35.87
N THR A 587 -2.07 -14.06 -36.23
CA THR A 587 -1.21 -12.90 -36.55
C THR A 587 -0.60 -13.04 -37.93
N ALA A 588 -0.51 -11.94 -38.68
CA ALA A 588 0.13 -11.87 -40.00
C ALA A 588 1.68 -11.84 -39.98
N GLN A 589 2.29 -12.24 -38.86
CA GLN A 589 3.75 -12.31 -38.68
C GLN A 589 4.27 -13.76 -38.78
N GLY A 590 3.68 -14.56 -39.67
CA GLY A 590 4.07 -15.95 -39.90
C GLY A 590 5.34 -16.13 -40.73
N SER A 591 5.87 -17.36 -40.75
CA SER A 591 7.05 -17.68 -41.55
C SER A 591 6.78 -17.50 -43.05
N TRP A 592 7.78 -16.98 -43.75
CA TRP A 592 7.78 -16.75 -45.18
C TRP A 592 8.45 -17.92 -45.90
N PHE A 593 7.82 -18.42 -46.96
CA PHE A 593 8.50 -19.12 -48.05
C PHE A 593 8.56 -18.16 -49.24
N GLY A 594 9.76 -17.68 -49.56
CA GLY A 594 9.99 -16.92 -50.79
C GLY A 594 10.11 -17.89 -51.97
N TRP A 595 9.17 -17.82 -52.91
CA TRP A 595 9.38 -18.41 -54.23
C TRP A 595 10.32 -17.50 -55.03
N LYS A 596 10.98 -18.02 -56.07
CA LYS A 596 12.01 -17.29 -56.85
C LYS A 596 11.43 -16.11 -57.70
N ASP A 597 10.19 -15.70 -57.43
CA ASP A 597 9.46 -14.64 -58.14
C ASP A 597 9.60 -13.26 -57.48
N GLY A 598 10.26 -13.15 -56.32
CA GLY A 598 10.51 -11.87 -55.64
C GLY A 598 9.31 -11.32 -54.85
N THR A 599 8.22 -12.09 -54.71
CA THR A 599 7.02 -11.70 -53.95
C THR A 599 7.04 -12.34 -52.56
N GLY A 600 7.27 -11.54 -51.52
CA GLY A 600 7.14 -11.99 -50.13
C GLY A 600 5.67 -12.17 -49.74
N ILE A 601 5.26 -13.38 -49.37
CA ILE A 601 3.92 -13.66 -48.85
C ILE A 601 3.97 -13.67 -47.31
N GLN A 602 3.09 -12.90 -46.66
CA GLN A 602 2.89 -12.99 -45.21
C GLN A 602 1.96 -14.16 -44.90
N ALA A 603 2.41 -15.11 -44.07
CA ALA A 603 1.56 -16.18 -43.56
C ALA A 603 0.83 -15.74 -42.28
N THR A 604 -0.35 -16.35 -42.07
CA THR A 604 -1.18 -16.12 -40.89
C THR A 604 -0.98 -17.29 -39.93
N GLU A 605 -0.50 -17.02 -38.71
CA GLU A 605 -0.22 -18.05 -37.70
C GLU A 605 -1.17 -17.94 -36.52
N SER A 606 -1.68 -19.09 -36.05
CA SER A 606 -2.47 -19.17 -34.82
C SER A 606 -1.58 -18.88 -33.61
N ARG A 607 -2.02 -18.01 -32.71
CA ARG A 607 -1.33 -17.75 -31.42
C ARG A 607 -2.02 -18.38 -30.23
N ARG A 608 -3.24 -18.85 -30.41
CA ARG A 608 -4.08 -19.40 -29.34
C ARG A 608 -5.24 -20.19 -29.94
N GLY A 609 -5.61 -21.29 -29.28
CA GLY A 609 -6.83 -22.04 -29.59
C GLY A 609 -8.10 -21.49 -28.91
N ASP A 610 -9.26 -21.85 -29.45
CA ASP A 610 -10.56 -21.51 -28.89
C ASP A 610 -10.95 -22.36 -27.65
N ASN A 611 -11.70 -21.76 -26.74
CA ASN A 611 -12.43 -22.48 -25.68
C ASN A 611 -13.79 -21.82 -25.41
N PRO A 612 -14.85 -22.16 -26.16
CA PRO A 612 -16.19 -21.63 -25.95
C PRO A 612 -16.82 -22.09 -24.62
N ASN A 613 -16.21 -23.07 -23.93
CA ASN A 613 -16.67 -23.61 -22.66
C ASN A 613 -15.98 -22.98 -21.44
N MET A 614 -15.21 -21.91 -21.63
CA MET A 614 -14.57 -21.17 -20.53
C MET A 614 -15.64 -20.59 -19.58
N LYS A 615 -15.48 -20.83 -18.28
CA LYS A 615 -16.43 -20.44 -17.20
C LYS A 615 -15.76 -19.56 -16.14
N PHE A 616 -16.58 -19.02 -15.24
CA PHE A 616 -16.09 -18.34 -14.04
C PHE A 616 -15.28 -19.29 -13.12
N PRO A 617 -14.12 -18.83 -12.61
CA PRO A 617 -13.58 -19.31 -11.34
C PRO A 617 -14.59 -19.20 -10.20
N LYS A 618 -14.50 -20.09 -9.21
CA LYS A 618 -15.44 -20.16 -8.08
C LYS A 618 -14.74 -20.13 -6.74
N ARG A 619 -15.19 -19.29 -5.81
CA ARG A 619 -14.86 -19.34 -4.39
C ARG A 619 -15.88 -20.23 -3.68
N GLU A 620 -15.41 -21.39 -3.24
CA GLU A 620 -16.14 -22.30 -2.34
C GLU A 620 -15.69 -22.02 -0.92
N GLU A 621 -16.63 -21.79 0.00
CA GLU A 621 -16.28 -21.43 1.37
C GLU A 621 -17.15 -22.11 2.41
N VAL A 622 -16.50 -22.48 3.52
CA VAL A 622 -17.13 -22.81 4.79
C VAL A 622 -16.43 -22.03 5.90
N SER A 623 -17.21 -21.42 6.79
CA SER A 623 -16.68 -20.70 7.95
C SER A 623 -17.51 -20.97 9.20
N VAL A 624 -16.86 -21.08 10.35
CA VAL A 624 -17.50 -21.24 11.66
C VAL A 624 -16.94 -20.16 12.59
N GLY A 625 -17.83 -19.39 13.20
CA GLY A 625 -17.48 -18.28 14.07
C GLY A 625 -18.06 -18.45 15.48
N VAL A 626 -17.29 -18.02 16.48
CA VAL A 626 -17.74 -17.87 17.87
C VAL A 626 -17.50 -16.45 18.32
N GLU A 627 -18.46 -15.87 19.02
CA GLU A 627 -18.35 -14.57 19.67
C GLU A 627 -18.96 -14.65 21.06
N GLY A 628 -18.28 -14.07 22.05
CA GLY A 628 -18.78 -14.05 23.41
C GLY A 628 -18.23 -12.92 24.25
N SER A 629 -19.00 -12.55 25.28
CA SER A 629 -18.63 -11.60 26.31
C SER A 629 -18.85 -12.23 27.69
N PHE A 630 -17.90 -12.02 28.60
CA PHE A 630 -17.82 -12.71 29.87
C PHE A 630 -17.53 -11.75 31.03
N PHE A 631 -17.92 -12.16 32.24
CA PHE A 631 -17.68 -11.47 33.51
C PHE A 631 -18.09 -9.99 33.49
N LYS A 632 -19.32 -9.72 33.07
CA LYS A 632 -19.91 -8.38 32.89
C LYS A 632 -19.13 -7.53 31.88
N ASN A 633 -18.83 -8.12 30.72
CA ASN A 633 -18.05 -7.53 29.62
C ASN A 633 -16.59 -7.18 29.97
N LEU A 634 -16.04 -7.73 31.06
CA LEU A 634 -14.61 -7.64 31.38
C LEU A 634 -13.78 -8.28 30.26
N LEU A 635 -14.19 -9.45 29.78
CA LEU A 635 -13.52 -10.18 28.70
C LEU A 635 -14.46 -10.33 27.50
N THR A 636 -13.96 -10.04 26.31
CA THR A 636 -14.63 -10.28 25.03
C THR A 636 -13.76 -11.18 24.19
N LEU A 637 -14.35 -12.17 23.54
CA LEU A 637 -13.67 -13.12 22.66
C LEU A 637 -14.43 -13.20 21.34
N GLN A 638 -13.70 -13.23 20.24
CA GLN A 638 -14.23 -13.50 18.92
C GLN A 638 -13.24 -14.38 18.16
N GLY A 639 -13.73 -15.26 17.30
CA GLY A 639 -12.88 -15.99 16.37
C GLY A 639 -13.66 -16.65 15.25
N ASN A 640 -13.03 -16.74 14.09
CA ASN A 640 -13.61 -17.40 12.92
C ASN A 640 -12.59 -18.38 12.34
N PHE A 641 -12.96 -19.66 12.26
CA PHE A 641 -12.30 -20.61 11.38
C PHE A 641 -12.87 -20.45 9.97
N PHE A 642 -11.99 -20.41 8.97
CA PHE A 642 -12.38 -20.31 7.57
C PHE A 642 -11.62 -21.31 6.72
N MET A 643 -12.32 -21.90 5.76
CA MET A 643 -11.76 -22.67 4.66
C MET A 643 -12.34 -22.16 3.36
N ASN A 644 -11.45 -21.75 2.47
CA ASN A 644 -11.78 -21.16 1.19
C ASN A 644 -11.01 -21.88 0.08
N LYS A 645 -11.69 -22.20 -1.01
CA LYS A 645 -11.08 -22.77 -2.21
C LYS A 645 -11.50 -21.96 -3.43
N ILE A 646 -10.54 -21.44 -4.18
CA ILE A 646 -10.78 -20.87 -5.52
C ILE A 646 -10.52 -21.99 -6.53
N THR A 647 -11.56 -22.45 -7.22
CA THR A 647 -11.50 -23.54 -8.18
C THR A 647 -11.64 -23.06 -9.61
N GLY A 648 -10.95 -23.73 -10.53
CA GLY A 648 -11.06 -23.47 -11.96
C GLY A 648 -10.45 -22.14 -12.40
N ASN A 649 -9.34 -21.71 -11.80
CA ASN A 649 -8.57 -20.57 -12.28
C ASN A 649 -8.12 -20.80 -13.73
N ILE A 650 -8.22 -19.72 -14.52
CA ILE A 650 -8.00 -19.75 -15.96
C ILE A 650 -6.51 -19.66 -16.26
N ILE A 651 -5.97 -20.66 -16.96
CA ILE A 651 -4.57 -20.70 -17.38
C ILE A 651 -4.43 -21.19 -18.81
N GLN A 652 -3.32 -20.86 -19.46
CA GLN A 652 -2.89 -21.51 -20.69
C GLN A 652 -1.87 -22.60 -20.32
N ALA A 653 -2.36 -23.84 -20.23
CA ALA A 653 -1.60 -24.95 -19.64
C ALA A 653 -0.94 -25.80 -20.73
N GLY A 654 0.27 -25.43 -21.15
CA GLY A 654 1.01 -26.12 -22.21
C GLY A 654 1.06 -27.64 -22.05
N VAL A 655 1.39 -28.09 -20.84
CA VAL A 655 1.61 -29.49 -20.48
C VAL A 655 0.36 -30.37 -20.51
N LEU A 656 -0.84 -29.79 -20.61
CA LEU A 656 -2.09 -30.56 -20.77
C LEU A 656 -2.36 -30.97 -22.23
N PHE A 657 -1.56 -30.45 -23.17
CA PHE A 657 -1.71 -30.70 -24.59
C PHE A 657 -0.43 -31.34 -25.16
N PRO A 658 -0.55 -32.16 -26.23
CA PRO A 658 0.62 -32.67 -26.92
C PRO A 658 1.54 -31.56 -27.42
N SER A 659 2.86 -31.79 -27.39
CA SER A 659 3.85 -30.77 -27.74
C SER A 659 3.69 -30.20 -29.16
N TYR A 660 3.09 -30.95 -30.10
CA TYR A 660 2.82 -30.48 -31.46
C TYR A 660 1.67 -29.45 -31.56
N PHE A 661 0.96 -29.14 -30.47
CA PHE A 661 0.02 -28.01 -30.41
C PHE A 661 0.73 -26.65 -30.42
N THR A 662 2.03 -26.64 -30.15
CA THR A 662 2.87 -25.46 -30.26
C THR A 662 4.07 -25.73 -31.17
N THR A 663 4.56 -24.69 -31.81
CA THR A 663 5.76 -24.73 -32.64
C THR A 663 6.71 -23.61 -32.20
N GLY A 664 8.01 -23.89 -32.23
CA GLY A 664 9.04 -22.93 -31.83
C GLY A 664 9.34 -21.90 -32.93
N TRP A 665 9.37 -22.32 -34.20
CA TRP A 665 9.50 -21.41 -35.34
C TRP A 665 8.85 -22.02 -36.61
N PRO A 666 7.92 -21.30 -37.31
CA PRO A 666 7.23 -20.10 -36.82
C PRO A 666 6.57 -20.35 -35.47
N VAL A 667 6.40 -19.29 -34.66
CA VAL A 667 5.80 -19.44 -33.33
C VAL A 667 4.27 -19.56 -33.50
N SER A 668 3.75 -20.77 -33.52
CA SER A 668 2.31 -21.02 -33.58
C SER A 668 1.85 -21.81 -32.35
N SER A 669 0.62 -21.53 -31.89
CA SER A 669 0.02 -22.19 -30.74
C SER A 669 -1.47 -22.37 -30.96
N PHE A 670 -1.95 -23.58 -30.69
CA PHE A 670 -3.37 -23.94 -30.64
C PHE A 670 -3.84 -24.20 -29.20
N ILE A 671 -3.03 -23.83 -28.21
CA ILE A 671 -3.34 -24.09 -26.80
C ILE A 671 -4.37 -23.05 -26.32
N PRO A 672 -5.56 -23.46 -25.89
CA PRO A 672 -6.56 -22.55 -25.37
C PRO A 672 -6.31 -22.22 -23.90
N TYR A 673 -6.98 -21.18 -23.40
CA TYR A 673 -7.15 -21.00 -21.95
C TYR A 673 -8.18 -22.00 -21.42
N VAL A 674 -7.89 -22.61 -20.27
CA VAL A 674 -8.76 -23.61 -19.62
C VAL A 674 -8.93 -23.32 -18.12
N ASN A 675 -10.08 -23.68 -17.56
CA ASN A 675 -10.34 -23.64 -16.12
C ASN A 675 -9.67 -24.85 -15.45
N TYR A 676 -8.50 -24.68 -14.83
CA TYR A 676 -7.73 -25.83 -14.32
C TYR A 676 -7.13 -25.65 -12.93
N ASN A 677 -6.51 -24.50 -12.63
CA ASN A 677 -5.78 -24.34 -11.38
C ASN A 677 -6.73 -24.15 -10.19
N ASP A 678 -6.38 -24.75 -9.04
CA ASP A 678 -7.13 -24.59 -7.79
C ASP A 678 -6.24 -24.09 -6.66
N ASP A 679 -6.73 -23.14 -5.88
CA ASP A 679 -6.04 -22.53 -4.74
C ASP A 679 -6.84 -22.72 -3.45
N LYS A 680 -6.21 -23.25 -2.40
CA LYS A 680 -6.84 -23.47 -1.10
C LYS A 680 -6.25 -22.56 -0.03
N ARG A 681 -7.11 -22.05 0.85
CA ARG A 681 -6.77 -21.27 2.05
C ARG A 681 -7.51 -21.83 3.26
N VAL A 682 -6.79 -22.02 4.36
CA VAL A 682 -7.35 -22.45 5.65
C VAL A 682 -6.73 -21.58 6.74
N GLY A 683 -7.54 -21.09 7.67
CA GLY A 683 -7.03 -20.27 8.75
C GLY A 683 -8.02 -20.01 9.85
N ILE A 684 -7.54 -19.29 10.86
CA ILE A 684 -8.31 -18.80 12.00
C ILE A 684 -7.98 -17.32 12.17
N ASP A 685 -9.02 -16.49 12.30
CA ASP A 685 -8.89 -15.18 12.92
C ASP A 685 -9.42 -15.19 14.35
N PHE A 686 -8.86 -14.34 15.20
CA PHE A 686 -9.26 -14.24 16.59
C PHE A 686 -9.08 -12.83 17.13
N GLY A 687 -9.86 -12.49 18.15
CA GLY A 687 -9.75 -11.26 18.91
C GLY A 687 -10.12 -11.50 20.37
N ALA A 688 -9.38 -10.86 21.27
CA ALA A 688 -9.63 -10.85 22.69
C ALA A 688 -9.52 -9.42 23.22
N GLY A 689 -10.53 -8.96 23.95
CA GLY A 689 -10.56 -7.64 24.56
C GLY A 689 -10.77 -7.75 26.07
N LEU A 690 -9.93 -7.08 26.85
CA LEU A 690 -10.00 -7.01 28.30
C LEU A 690 -10.24 -5.55 28.74
N ASN A 691 -11.32 -5.29 29.47
CA ASN A 691 -11.67 -3.97 29.98
C ASN A 691 -11.81 -4.01 31.50
N LYS A 692 -10.86 -3.42 32.24
CA LYS A 692 -10.84 -3.47 33.71
C LYS A 692 -10.57 -2.10 34.31
N LYS A 693 -11.39 -1.73 35.29
CA LYS A 693 -11.08 -0.60 36.17
C LYS A 693 -10.24 -1.10 37.35
N LEU A 694 -9.02 -0.59 37.49
CA LEU A 694 -8.10 -0.91 38.58
C LEU A 694 -7.78 0.38 39.33
N GLY A 695 -8.29 0.49 40.56
CA GLY A 695 -8.24 1.75 41.32
C GLY A 695 -8.90 2.90 40.54
N GLY A 696 -8.15 3.97 40.30
CA GLY A 696 -8.59 5.14 39.53
C GLY A 696 -8.34 5.08 38.02
N ILE A 697 -7.86 3.96 37.47
CA ILE A 697 -7.45 3.84 36.08
C ILE A 697 -8.37 2.87 35.32
N ASP A 698 -8.91 3.32 34.18
CA ASP A 698 -9.65 2.48 33.25
C ASP A 698 -8.70 1.89 32.20
N TRP A 699 -8.51 0.58 32.22
CA TRP A 699 -7.67 -0.16 31.28
C TRP A 699 -8.50 -0.84 30.20
N SER A 700 -8.02 -0.77 28.96
CA SER A 700 -8.53 -1.53 27.82
C SER A 700 -7.36 -2.12 27.05
N LEU A 701 -7.28 -3.45 26.98
CA LEU A 701 -6.28 -4.18 26.21
C LEU A 701 -7.02 -5.01 25.16
N ASN A 702 -6.68 -4.83 23.88
CA ASN A 702 -7.21 -5.65 22.80
C ASN A 702 -6.07 -6.32 22.06
N VAL A 703 -6.22 -7.62 21.81
CA VAL A 703 -5.34 -8.44 21.00
C VAL A 703 -6.17 -9.03 19.88
N THR A 704 -5.66 -8.96 18.66
CA THR A 704 -6.26 -9.53 17.47
C THR A 704 -5.20 -10.31 16.72
N GLY A 705 -5.61 -11.32 15.96
CA GLY A 705 -4.68 -12.13 15.21
C GLY A 705 -5.31 -12.89 14.08
N THR A 706 -4.47 -13.32 13.16
CA THR A 706 -4.85 -14.18 12.04
C THR A 706 -3.71 -15.12 11.73
N TRP A 707 -4.01 -16.41 11.76
CA TRP A 707 -3.13 -17.46 11.29
C TRP A 707 -3.72 -18.09 10.04
N TYR A 708 -2.90 -18.34 9.02
CA TYR A 708 -3.38 -18.96 7.80
C TYR A 708 -2.31 -19.76 7.04
N LYS A 709 -2.80 -20.73 6.26
CA LYS A 709 -2.04 -21.51 5.29
C LYS A 709 -2.67 -21.40 3.90
N THR A 710 -1.85 -21.16 2.90
CA THR A 710 -2.20 -21.23 1.48
C THR A 710 -1.64 -22.51 0.86
N THR A 711 -2.28 -23.01 -0.18
CA THR A 711 -1.82 -24.17 -0.94
C THR A 711 -2.26 -24.05 -2.39
N ALA A 712 -1.31 -24.15 -3.33
CA ALA A 712 -1.56 -24.42 -4.74
C ALA A 712 -2.11 -25.86 -4.85
N SER A 713 -3.41 -26.05 -4.68
CA SER A 713 -4.01 -27.39 -4.53
C SER A 713 -4.12 -28.18 -5.82
N LYS A 714 -4.13 -27.50 -6.97
CA LYS A 714 -4.08 -28.13 -8.29
C LYS A 714 -3.28 -27.26 -9.26
N ARG A 715 -2.30 -27.86 -9.95
CA ARG A 715 -1.47 -27.21 -10.97
C ARG A 715 -1.28 -28.12 -12.18
N ALA A 716 -1.18 -27.54 -13.37
CA ALA A 716 -0.79 -28.25 -14.58
C ALA A 716 0.73 -28.22 -14.69
N GLU A 717 1.38 -29.26 -14.17
CA GLU A 717 2.84 -29.35 -14.05
C GLU A 717 3.28 -30.77 -14.40
N VAL A 718 4.42 -30.88 -15.07
CA VAL A 718 5.11 -32.14 -15.33
C VAL A 718 6.58 -31.87 -15.10
N TYR A 719 7.12 -32.42 -14.02
CA TYR A 719 8.52 -32.34 -13.65
C TYR A 719 9.08 -33.74 -13.51
N GLN A 720 10.37 -33.90 -13.82
CA GLN A 720 11.09 -35.14 -13.61
C GLN A 720 11.29 -35.40 -12.11
N ASP A 721 11.56 -34.34 -11.35
CA ASP A 721 11.88 -34.43 -9.93
C ASP A 721 10.75 -33.88 -9.04
N ASP A 722 10.38 -34.64 -8.00
CA ASP A 722 9.23 -34.36 -7.15
C ASP A 722 9.31 -33.00 -6.41
N TYR A 723 10.51 -32.55 -6.08
CA TYR A 723 10.70 -31.32 -5.29
C TYR A 723 10.38 -30.04 -6.09
N GLN A 724 10.33 -30.12 -7.42
CA GLN A 724 10.03 -28.98 -8.31
C GLN A 724 8.52 -28.67 -8.39
N TYR A 725 7.66 -29.64 -8.04
CA TYR A 725 6.21 -29.44 -8.11
C TYR A 725 5.77 -28.33 -7.16
N ARG A 726 5.05 -27.35 -7.72
CA ARG A 726 4.45 -26.26 -6.96
C ARG A 726 3.12 -26.67 -6.37
N GLN A 727 2.48 -27.69 -6.94
CA GLN A 727 1.32 -28.32 -6.33
C GLN A 727 1.63 -28.76 -4.88
N GLY A 728 0.74 -28.44 -3.95
CA GLY A 728 0.92 -28.71 -2.52
C GLY A 728 1.78 -27.68 -1.78
N LYS A 729 2.45 -26.75 -2.48
CA LYS A 729 3.24 -25.66 -1.88
C LYS A 729 2.40 -24.38 -1.67
N PRO A 730 2.86 -23.45 -0.81
CA PRO A 730 2.20 -22.16 -0.63
C PRO A 730 2.13 -21.34 -1.92
N LEU A 731 1.08 -20.51 -2.07
CA LEU A 731 0.89 -19.64 -3.25
C LEU A 731 1.94 -18.54 -3.38
N ASP A 732 2.59 -18.20 -2.27
CA ASP A 732 3.65 -17.20 -2.13
C ASP A 732 5.00 -17.89 -1.82
N ALA A 733 5.21 -19.08 -2.38
CA ALA A 733 6.45 -19.82 -2.24
C ALA A 733 7.63 -19.10 -2.91
N ILE A 734 8.73 -18.97 -2.17
CA ILE A 734 10.04 -18.57 -2.69
C ILE A 734 10.74 -19.84 -3.16
N TRP A 735 11.18 -19.82 -4.41
CA TRP A 735 11.95 -20.87 -5.06
C TRP A 735 13.38 -20.39 -5.30
N GLY A 736 14.34 -21.29 -5.17
CA GLY A 736 15.74 -21.01 -5.41
C GLY A 736 16.65 -22.15 -4.99
N LEU A 737 17.95 -21.91 -5.07
CA LEU A 737 18.97 -22.92 -4.80
C LEU A 737 19.31 -23.01 -3.31
N GLN A 738 19.74 -24.19 -2.87
CA GLN A 738 20.27 -24.42 -1.52
C GLN A 738 21.80 -24.25 -1.54
N SER A 739 22.31 -23.31 -0.76
CA SER A 739 23.74 -23.01 -0.66
C SER A 739 24.44 -23.94 0.33
N LEU A 740 25.69 -24.28 0.01
CA LEU A 740 26.61 -25.08 0.82
C LEU A 740 27.79 -24.23 1.34
N GLY A 741 27.66 -22.91 1.32
CA GLY A 741 28.73 -21.95 1.59
C GLY A 741 29.43 -21.49 0.31
N PHE A 742 30.73 -21.22 0.41
CA PHE A 742 31.57 -20.80 -0.71
C PHE A 742 32.51 -21.92 -1.15
N PHE A 743 32.88 -21.93 -2.42
CA PHE A 743 33.99 -22.75 -2.89
C PHE A 743 35.29 -22.35 -2.19
N ARG A 744 36.00 -23.33 -1.62
CA ARG A 744 37.23 -23.07 -0.86
C ARG A 744 38.42 -22.79 -1.76
N ASP A 745 38.61 -23.62 -2.78
CA ASP A 745 39.76 -23.62 -3.68
C ASP A 745 39.40 -24.29 -5.02
N LYS A 746 40.37 -24.42 -5.92
CA LYS A 746 40.18 -25.01 -7.25
C LYS A 746 39.89 -26.52 -7.18
N ASP A 747 40.41 -27.23 -6.20
CA ASP A 747 40.18 -28.67 -6.05
C ASP A 747 38.75 -28.94 -5.56
N ASP A 748 38.24 -28.09 -4.67
CA ASP A 748 36.83 -28.09 -4.25
C ASP A 748 35.90 -27.85 -5.45
N ILE A 749 36.25 -26.92 -6.35
CA ILE A 749 35.48 -26.70 -7.60
C ILE A 749 35.52 -27.95 -8.49
N ASN A 750 36.70 -28.50 -8.76
CA ASN A 750 36.88 -29.64 -9.66
C ASN A 750 36.21 -30.93 -9.14
N SER A 751 36.08 -31.07 -7.83
CA SER A 751 35.43 -32.22 -7.16
C SER A 751 33.94 -32.02 -6.90
N SER A 752 33.38 -30.86 -7.28
CA SER A 752 31.97 -30.53 -7.11
C SER A 752 31.18 -30.66 -8.42
N PRO A 753 29.83 -30.81 -8.34
CA PRO A 753 28.95 -30.70 -9.49
C PRO A 753 29.15 -29.39 -10.27
N THR A 754 28.99 -29.46 -11.59
CA THR A 754 29.23 -28.31 -12.49
C THR A 754 28.08 -27.31 -12.40
N GLN A 755 28.36 -26.09 -11.92
CA GLN A 755 27.36 -25.02 -11.89
C GLN A 755 27.27 -24.33 -13.25
N THR A 756 26.08 -24.34 -13.87
CA THR A 756 25.87 -23.87 -15.27
C THR A 756 25.66 -22.36 -15.40
N PHE A 757 25.83 -21.61 -14.32
CA PHE A 757 25.45 -20.20 -14.20
C PHE A 757 26.61 -19.23 -14.43
N GLY A 758 27.54 -19.63 -15.28
CA GLY A 758 28.80 -18.92 -15.52
C GLY A 758 29.98 -19.56 -14.80
N GLN A 759 31.18 -19.02 -15.06
CA GLN A 759 32.42 -19.56 -14.52
C GLN A 759 32.53 -19.29 -13.03
N VAL A 760 32.68 -20.34 -12.23
CA VAL A 760 32.92 -20.27 -10.78
C VAL A 760 34.41 -20.20 -10.44
N LYS A 761 34.73 -19.50 -9.35
CA LYS A 761 36.07 -19.38 -8.74
C LYS A 761 35.96 -19.51 -7.21
N PRO A 762 37.09 -19.72 -6.50
CA PRO A 762 37.08 -19.73 -5.04
C PRO A 762 36.43 -18.47 -4.47
N GLY A 763 35.54 -18.64 -3.49
CA GLY A 763 34.70 -17.58 -2.94
C GLY A 763 33.35 -17.35 -3.63
N ASP A 764 33.06 -18.03 -4.74
CA ASP A 764 31.71 -18.09 -5.30
C ASP A 764 30.82 -19.05 -4.50
N ILE A 765 29.52 -18.82 -4.51
CA ILE A 765 28.54 -19.64 -3.78
C ILE A 765 28.47 -21.03 -4.41
N LYS A 766 28.64 -22.04 -3.57
CA LYS A 766 28.49 -23.46 -3.88
C LYS A 766 27.05 -23.88 -3.60
N TYR A 767 26.43 -24.60 -4.52
CA TYR A 767 25.06 -25.08 -4.40
C TYR A 767 24.99 -26.60 -4.35
N LYS A 768 23.90 -27.10 -3.75
CA LYS A 768 23.62 -28.52 -3.65
C LYS A 768 22.95 -29.04 -4.93
N ASP A 769 23.51 -30.11 -5.48
CA ASP A 769 22.87 -30.94 -6.52
C ASP A 769 21.72 -31.73 -5.89
N GLN A 770 20.50 -31.48 -6.36
CA GLN A 770 19.29 -32.07 -5.79
C GLN A 770 18.90 -33.39 -6.46
N ASN A 771 19.24 -33.58 -7.74
CA ASN A 771 18.86 -34.78 -8.50
C ASN A 771 20.03 -35.76 -8.72
N GLY A 772 21.26 -35.38 -8.36
CA GLY A 772 22.45 -36.22 -8.41
C GLY A 772 23.01 -36.44 -9.81
N ASP A 773 22.69 -35.58 -10.78
CA ASP A 773 23.16 -35.70 -12.16
C ASP A 773 24.54 -35.04 -12.40
N GLY A 774 25.12 -34.42 -11.37
CA GLY A 774 26.43 -33.77 -11.43
C GLY A 774 26.40 -32.37 -12.05
N ILE A 775 25.22 -31.83 -12.34
CA ILE A 775 25.01 -30.50 -12.92
C ILE A 775 24.11 -29.67 -12.01
N ILE A 776 24.54 -28.46 -11.65
CA ILE A 776 23.64 -27.49 -11.00
C ILE A 776 23.02 -26.59 -12.07
N ASP A 777 21.71 -26.71 -12.24
CA ASP A 777 20.91 -25.85 -13.13
C ASP A 777 19.55 -25.47 -12.51
N THR A 778 18.60 -24.97 -13.32
CA THR A 778 17.27 -24.59 -12.81
C THR A 778 16.47 -25.76 -12.26
N ARG A 779 16.87 -27.01 -12.55
CA ARG A 779 16.23 -28.21 -12.04
C ARG A 779 16.46 -28.35 -10.54
N ASP A 780 17.56 -27.83 -10.00
CA ASP A 780 17.91 -27.88 -8.57
C ASP A 780 17.19 -26.85 -7.68
N GLU A 781 16.29 -26.05 -8.24
CA GLU A 781 15.52 -25.09 -7.45
C GLU A 781 14.50 -25.82 -6.55
N VAL A 782 14.56 -25.49 -5.25
CA VAL A 782 13.69 -26.06 -4.22
C VAL A 782 12.85 -24.96 -3.56
N PHE A 783 11.82 -25.38 -2.83
CA PHE A 783 11.05 -24.50 -1.97
C PHE A 783 11.89 -24.03 -0.77
N LEU A 784 12.15 -22.72 -0.67
CA LEU A 784 12.97 -22.14 0.40
C LEU A 784 12.15 -21.57 1.57
N GLY A 785 10.94 -21.09 1.30
CA GLY A 785 10.11 -20.46 2.33
C GLY A 785 8.91 -19.71 1.77
N ARG A 786 8.10 -19.11 2.65
CA ARG A 786 6.94 -18.28 2.27
C ARG A 786 7.34 -16.82 2.22
N ALA A 787 7.04 -16.12 1.12
CA ALA A 787 7.33 -14.71 0.96
C ALA A 787 6.44 -13.81 1.83
N GLY A 788 5.23 -14.26 2.18
CA GLY A 788 4.26 -13.44 2.91
C GLY A 788 3.63 -12.35 2.04
N TRP A 789 3.63 -12.49 0.71
CA TRP A 789 3.02 -11.52 -0.22
C TRP A 789 1.53 -11.25 0.07
N TYR A 790 0.82 -12.29 0.53
CA TYR A 790 -0.58 -12.17 0.93
C TYR A 790 -0.76 -11.82 2.42
N GLY A 791 0.33 -11.62 3.16
CA GLY A 791 0.40 -11.42 4.61
C GLY A 791 1.35 -12.41 5.28
N ALA A 792 1.96 -12.07 6.41
CA ALA A 792 2.76 -13.05 7.15
C ALA A 792 1.85 -14.18 7.68
N PRO A 793 2.30 -15.46 7.69
CA PRO A 793 1.50 -16.61 8.12
C PRO A 793 0.79 -16.41 9.46
N LEU A 794 1.42 -15.70 10.40
CA LEU A 794 0.81 -15.17 11.59
C LEU A 794 0.94 -13.64 11.59
N THR A 795 -0.20 -12.95 11.68
CA THR A 795 -0.27 -11.51 11.92
C THR A 795 -0.97 -11.28 13.26
N LEU A 796 -0.42 -10.38 14.08
CA LEU A 796 -0.94 -9.99 15.39
C LEU A 796 -1.11 -8.48 15.47
N GLY A 797 -2.15 -8.02 16.14
CA GLY A 797 -2.39 -6.61 16.44
C GLY A 797 -2.74 -6.44 17.91
N ILE A 798 -2.06 -5.51 18.59
CA ILE A 798 -2.25 -5.23 20.02
C ILE A 798 -2.51 -3.74 20.18
N ASN A 799 -3.54 -3.37 20.93
CA ASN A 799 -3.72 -2.01 21.38
C ASN A 799 -4.04 -1.94 22.88
N LEU A 800 -3.45 -0.96 23.53
CA LEU A 800 -3.58 -0.71 24.96
C LEU A 800 -4.07 0.73 25.16
N THR A 801 -5.08 0.92 25.99
CA THR A 801 -5.54 2.23 26.44
C THR A 801 -5.59 2.23 27.97
N ALA A 802 -5.00 3.24 28.59
CA ALA A 802 -5.13 3.49 30.03
C ALA A 802 -5.62 4.93 30.23
N LYS A 803 -6.74 5.11 30.93
CA LYS A 803 -7.30 6.42 31.23
C LYS A 803 -7.25 6.68 32.72
N TRP A 804 -6.66 7.80 33.11
CA TRP A 804 -6.58 8.25 34.50
C TRP A 804 -6.95 9.72 34.58
N LYS A 805 -8.12 10.03 35.15
CA LYS A 805 -8.68 11.38 35.17
C LYS A 805 -8.70 11.98 33.75
N GLN A 806 -8.04 13.12 33.54
CA GLN A 806 -7.93 13.80 32.24
C GLN A 806 -6.83 13.23 31.33
N LEU A 807 -5.99 12.30 31.81
CA LEU A 807 -4.90 11.71 31.06
C LEU A 807 -5.38 10.44 30.32
N THR A 808 -5.03 10.32 29.05
CA THR A 808 -5.21 9.09 28.25
C THR A 808 -3.87 8.65 27.67
N PHE A 809 -3.39 7.48 28.06
CA PHE A 809 -2.29 6.79 27.40
C PHE A 809 -2.86 5.79 26.38
N PHE A 810 -2.30 5.77 25.18
CA PHE A 810 -2.63 4.84 24.12
C PHE A 810 -1.36 4.28 23.48
N ALA A 811 -1.32 2.97 23.25
CA ALA A 811 -0.24 2.32 22.51
C ALA A 811 -0.81 1.29 21.52
N LEU A 812 -0.15 1.14 20.38
CA LEU A 812 -0.50 0.22 19.31
C LEU A 812 0.75 -0.48 18.78
N GLY A 813 0.69 -1.81 18.69
CA GLY A 813 1.76 -2.63 18.14
C GLY A 813 1.24 -3.71 17.20
N THR A 814 2.07 -4.10 16.23
CA THR A 814 1.75 -5.15 15.25
C THR A 814 2.87 -6.18 15.17
N GLY A 815 2.53 -7.47 15.11
CA GLY A 815 3.48 -8.56 14.93
C GLY A 815 3.27 -9.29 13.61
N ARG A 816 4.35 -9.69 12.94
CA ARG A 816 4.32 -10.43 11.66
C ARG A 816 5.36 -11.56 11.71
N PHE A 817 4.92 -12.80 11.52
CA PHE A 817 5.77 -13.99 11.72
C PHE A 817 5.54 -15.09 10.68
N GLY A 818 6.64 -15.78 10.31
CA GLY A 818 6.65 -16.98 9.47
C GLY A 818 6.95 -16.72 7.99
N ALA A 819 7.27 -15.49 7.61
CA ALA A 819 7.61 -15.11 6.23
C ALA A 819 9.11 -14.81 6.07
N TYR A 820 9.55 -14.81 4.81
CA TYR A 820 10.92 -14.61 4.37
C TYR A 820 10.96 -13.59 3.22
N ALA A 821 12.11 -12.95 3.03
CA ALA A 821 12.38 -12.08 1.90
C ALA A 821 13.82 -12.29 1.40
N MET A 822 14.13 -11.73 0.24
CA MET A 822 15.41 -11.90 -0.45
C MET A 822 16.23 -10.61 -0.41
N LYS A 823 17.52 -10.70 -0.10
CA LYS A 823 18.51 -9.62 -0.26
C LYS A 823 18.95 -9.60 -1.73
N ASN A 824 18.20 -8.91 -2.60
CA ASN A 824 18.40 -8.96 -4.07
C ASN A 824 18.38 -7.60 -4.78
N SER A 825 18.69 -6.51 -4.09
CA SER A 825 18.83 -5.18 -4.70
C SER A 825 20.29 -4.91 -5.08
N SER A 826 20.55 -3.84 -5.82
CA SER A 826 21.91 -3.34 -6.13
C SER A 826 22.73 -2.96 -4.89
N TYR A 827 22.12 -2.91 -3.69
CA TYR A 827 22.85 -2.76 -2.43
C TYR A 827 23.48 -4.07 -1.95
N PHE A 828 22.92 -5.22 -2.34
CA PHE A 828 23.33 -6.56 -1.92
C PHE A 828 23.92 -7.41 -3.05
N TRP A 829 23.50 -7.21 -4.28
CA TRP A 829 24.02 -7.90 -5.45
C TRP A 829 24.88 -6.91 -6.22
N ILE A 830 26.18 -6.93 -5.92
CA ILE A 830 27.17 -5.98 -6.44
C ILE A 830 28.19 -6.74 -7.30
N ASP A 831 28.18 -6.47 -8.60
CA ASP A 831 29.20 -6.89 -9.56
C ASP A 831 29.57 -5.74 -10.51
N GLY A 832 30.47 -6.03 -11.44
CA GLY A 832 30.84 -5.07 -12.47
C GLY A 832 31.31 -3.75 -11.89
N GLU A 833 30.79 -2.67 -12.46
CA GLU A 833 31.08 -1.29 -12.06
C GLU A 833 30.05 -0.70 -11.08
N ASP A 834 29.27 -1.53 -10.39
CA ASP A 834 28.27 -1.06 -9.46
C ASP A 834 28.84 -0.18 -8.33
N LYS A 835 27.95 0.54 -7.66
CA LYS A 835 28.29 1.27 -6.45
C LYS A 835 28.39 0.32 -5.27
N TYR A 836 29.59 0.10 -4.75
CA TYR A 836 29.79 -0.83 -3.66
C TYR A 836 29.19 -0.30 -2.36
N SER A 837 28.31 -1.10 -1.75
CA SER A 837 27.79 -0.84 -0.41
C SER A 837 28.72 -1.41 0.65
N VAL A 838 28.50 -1.05 1.92
CA VAL A 838 29.33 -1.58 3.02
C VAL A 838 29.24 -3.10 3.21
N VAL A 839 28.26 -3.79 2.59
CA VAL A 839 28.10 -5.24 2.75
C VAL A 839 29.27 -6.04 2.17
N VAL A 840 29.99 -5.47 1.19
CA VAL A 840 31.15 -6.12 0.57
C VAL A 840 32.38 -6.17 1.48
N ARG A 841 32.34 -5.50 2.64
CA ARG A 841 33.40 -5.62 3.65
C ARG A 841 33.49 -7.03 4.22
N ASP A 842 32.38 -7.77 4.21
CA ASP A 842 32.30 -9.17 4.64
C ASP A 842 32.55 -10.17 3.50
N ARG A 843 33.15 -9.73 2.39
CA ARG A 843 33.46 -10.58 1.22
C ARG A 843 34.42 -11.72 1.55
N TRP A 844 34.35 -12.74 0.71
CA TRP A 844 35.29 -13.84 0.72
C TRP A 844 36.63 -13.40 0.13
N THR A 845 37.68 -13.75 0.85
CA THR A 845 39.10 -13.75 0.46
C THR A 845 39.73 -14.98 1.10
N GLU A 846 40.93 -15.38 0.69
CA GLU A 846 41.66 -16.47 1.35
C GLU A 846 41.81 -16.23 2.87
N GLY A 847 42.05 -14.98 3.29
CA GLY A 847 42.20 -14.61 4.70
C GLY A 847 40.88 -14.55 5.48
N THR A 848 39.73 -14.39 4.81
CA THR A 848 38.39 -14.29 5.44
C THR A 848 37.53 -15.53 5.20
N ALA A 849 38.06 -16.60 4.60
CA ALA A 849 37.28 -17.75 4.14
C ALA A 849 36.39 -18.40 5.22
N GLN A 850 36.79 -18.34 6.49
CA GLN A 850 36.03 -18.93 7.61
C GLN A 850 34.92 -18.02 8.16
N THR A 851 34.97 -16.72 7.91
CA THR A 851 34.08 -15.71 8.52
C THR A 851 33.31 -14.87 7.51
N ALA A 852 33.64 -15.00 6.21
CA ALA A 852 32.99 -14.29 5.13
C ALA A 852 31.47 -14.53 5.10
N LYS A 853 30.71 -13.46 4.83
CA LYS A 853 29.25 -13.47 4.68
C LYS A 853 28.80 -12.92 3.34
N TYR A 854 29.74 -12.63 2.44
CA TYR A 854 29.51 -12.13 1.11
C TYR A 854 30.45 -12.87 0.14
N PRO A 855 30.03 -13.18 -1.10
CA PRO A 855 30.90 -13.87 -2.06
C PRO A 855 32.14 -13.04 -2.41
N ARG A 856 33.09 -13.62 -3.15
CA ARG A 856 34.21 -12.85 -3.69
C ARG A 856 33.73 -11.65 -4.51
N LEU A 857 34.56 -10.63 -4.61
CA LEU A 857 34.31 -9.52 -5.53
C LEU A 857 34.75 -9.84 -6.95
N THR A 858 34.00 -9.32 -7.92
CA THR A 858 34.20 -9.49 -9.36
C THR A 858 33.82 -8.20 -10.10
N THR A 859 34.55 -7.89 -11.16
CA THR A 859 34.27 -6.85 -12.16
C THR A 859 33.59 -7.40 -13.41
N LEU A 860 33.39 -8.71 -13.48
CA LEU A 860 32.57 -9.40 -14.47
C LEU A 860 31.18 -9.72 -13.88
N ASN A 861 30.28 -10.25 -14.71
CA ASN A 861 28.97 -10.74 -14.27
C ASN A 861 29.12 -11.82 -13.20
N SER A 862 28.19 -11.83 -12.24
CA SER A 862 28.19 -12.74 -11.09
C SER A 862 26.90 -13.55 -11.00
N ASP A 863 26.39 -14.02 -12.16
CA ASP A 863 25.09 -14.71 -12.28
C ASP A 863 24.99 -15.94 -11.36
N ASN A 864 26.10 -16.63 -11.11
CA ASN A 864 26.15 -17.73 -10.16
C ASN A 864 25.84 -17.27 -8.72
N ASN A 865 26.42 -16.15 -8.28
CA ASN A 865 26.26 -15.68 -6.91
C ASN A 865 24.95 -14.90 -6.73
N PHE A 866 24.52 -14.12 -7.72
CA PHE A 866 23.39 -13.19 -7.60
C PHE A 866 22.11 -13.74 -8.21
N ARG A 867 21.62 -14.81 -7.57
CA ARG A 867 20.36 -15.47 -7.90
C ARG A 867 19.62 -15.86 -6.64
N SER A 868 18.35 -16.26 -6.80
CA SER A 868 17.53 -16.66 -5.65
C SER A 868 18.10 -17.92 -5.00
N SER A 869 18.52 -17.80 -3.75
CA SER A 869 19.04 -18.92 -2.94
C SER A 869 18.80 -18.65 -1.45
N ASP A 870 18.93 -19.69 -0.61
CA ASP A 870 18.85 -19.54 0.84
C ASP A 870 19.95 -18.64 1.45
N PHE A 871 21.09 -18.46 0.76
CA PHE A 871 22.15 -17.53 1.14
C PHE A 871 21.66 -16.07 1.23
N TRP A 872 20.81 -15.66 0.28
CA TRP A 872 20.25 -14.31 0.22
C TRP A 872 18.96 -14.17 1.02
N LEU A 873 18.43 -15.26 1.57
CA LEU A 873 17.17 -15.29 2.29
C LEU A 873 17.32 -14.75 3.71
N TYR A 874 16.35 -13.98 4.19
CA TYR A 874 16.26 -13.56 5.59
C TYR A 874 14.83 -13.65 6.11
N ARG A 875 14.68 -13.85 7.42
CA ARG A 875 13.36 -13.97 8.07
C ARG A 875 12.73 -12.58 8.23
N THR A 876 11.46 -12.43 7.86
CA THR A 876 10.76 -11.16 8.05
C THR A 876 10.06 -11.01 9.41
N ASN A 877 10.44 -11.85 10.39
CA ASN A 877 9.82 -11.89 11.72
C ASN A 877 10.08 -10.58 12.48
N ARG A 878 9.01 -9.90 12.90
CA ARG A 878 9.13 -8.65 13.65
C ARG A 878 7.93 -8.33 14.51
N PHE A 879 8.17 -7.49 15.52
CA PHE A 879 7.15 -6.74 16.23
C PHE A 879 7.43 -5.24 16.12
N ASP A 880 6.44 -4.48 15.68
CA ASP A 880 6.53 -3.04 15.45
C ASP A 880 5.67 -2.30 16.50
N LEU A 881 6.29 -1.48 17.36
CA LEU A 881 5.58 -0.47 18.16
C LEU A 881 5.20 0.67 17.21
N THR A 882 4.05 0.48 16.58
CA THR A 882 3.58 1.33 15.50
C THR A 882 3.17 2.71 16.01
N LYS A 883 2.61 2.80 17.23
CA LYS A 883 2.22 4.09 17.80
C LYS A 883 2.20 4.12 19.32
N VAL A 884 2.57 5.28 19.87
CA VAL A 884 2.25 5.69 21.24
C VAL A 884 1.66 7.09 21.21
N GLN A 885 0.61 7.33 22.01
CA GLN A 885 -0.01 8.64 22.17
C GLN A 885 -0.34 8.90 23.64
N ILE A 886 -0.06 10.12 24.10
CA ILE A 886 -0.48 10.62 25.40
C ILE A 886 -1.35 11.84 25.16
N GLY A 887 -2.60 11.78 25.60
CA GLY A 887 -3.57 12.87 25.52
C GLY A 887 -3.92 13.42 26.89
N TYR A 888 -4.22 14.71 26.95
CA TYR A 888 -4.68 15.40 28.15
C TYR A 888 -5.90 16.27 27.82
N ASP A 889 -6.97 16.09 28.59
CA ASP A 889 -8.19 16.88 28.51
C ASP A 889 -8.09 18.13 29.39
N ILE A 890 -8.04 19.30 28.76
CA ILE A 890 -7.91 20.60 29.44
C ILE A 890 -9.25 21.31 29.60
N THR A 891 -10.37 20.68 29.21
CA THR A 891 -11.72 21.29 29.27
C THR A 891 -12.05 21.79 30.67
N GLY A 892 -11.75 20.98 31.70
CA GLY A 892 -12.02 21.33 33.10
C GLY A 892 -11.25 22.54 33.64
N MET A 893 -10.18 22.97 32.96
CA MET A 893 -9.39 24.16 33.33
C MET A 893 -10.00 25.46 32.78
N LEU A 894 -10.84 25.38 31.75
CA LEU A 894 -11.43 26.54 31.07
C LEU A 894 -12.70 27.09 31.76
N ARG A 895 -12.76 27.04 33.10
CA ARG A 895 -13.94 27.42 33.90
C ARG A 895 -14.56 28.74 33.38
N ASN A 896 -15.86 28.72 33.12
CA ASN A 896 -16.73 29.85 32.72
C ASN A 896 -16.82 30.23 31.22
N LYS A 897 -16.26 29.46 30.27
CA LYS A 897 -16.48 29.73 28.82
C LYS A 897 -17.54 28.80 28.21
N LYS A 898 -18.78 29.29 28.04
CA LYS A 898 -19.89 28.55 27.40
C LYS A 898 -19.63 28.16 25.92
N PHE A 899 -18.68 28.82 25.26
CA PHE A 899 -18.40 28.64 23.83
C PHE A 899 -17.51 27.44 23.50
N ILE A 900 -16.63 26.99 24.42
CA ILE A 900 -15.75 25.84 24.19
C ILE A 900 -16.29 24.66 25.00
N LYS A 901 -16.81 23.65 24.33
CA LYS A 901 -17.40 22.46 24.96
C LYS A 901 -16.35 21.41 25.33
N GLU A 902 -15.33 21.23 24.50
CA GLU A 902 -14.19 20.33 24.77
C GLU A 902 -12.89 20.97 24.26
N LEU A 903 -11.79 20.79 24.99
CA LEU A 903 -10.45 21.13 24.54
C LEU A 903 -9.45 20.08 25.03
N GLY A 904 -8.66 19.53 24.12
CA GLY A 904 -7.65 18.53 24.44
C GLY A 904 -6.37 18.71 23.63
N THR A 905 -5.25 18.31 24.24
CA THR A 905 -3.94 18.26 23.59
C THR A 905 -3.41 16.83 23.62
N TYR A 906 -2.56 16.48 22.67
CA TYR A 906 -1.88 15.20 22.67
C TYR A 906 -0.50 15.27 22.02
N VAL A 907 0.38 14.40 22.48
CA VAL A 907 1.66 14.08 21.84
C VAL A 907 1.62 12.63 21.37
N SER A 908 2.18 12.37 20.20
CA SER A 908 2.14 11.06 19.57
C SER A 908 3.42 10.76 18.81
N GLY A 909 3.84 9.50 18.82
CA GLY A 909 4.97 8.98 18.07
C GLY A 909 4.55 7.79 17.22
N PHE A 910 4.96 7.78 15.95
CA PHE A 910 4.63 6.73 14.98
C PHE A 910 5.90 6.00 14.54
N ASN A 911 5.77 4.71 14.26
CA ASN A 911 6.85 3.81 13.83
C ASN A 911 8.08 3.85 14.75
N LEU A 912 7.83 3.89 16.07
CA LEU A 912 8.85 4.21 17.07
C LEU A 912 9.94 3.14 17.18
N LEU A 913 9.54 1.86 17.20
CA LEU A 913 10.43 0.74 17.44
C LEU A 913 10.04 -0.46 16.58
N THR A 914 11.03 -1.10 15.96
CA THR A 914 10.92 -2.41 15.31
C THR A 914 11.86 -3.39 16.02
N ILE A 915 11.31 -4.49 16.52
CA ILE A 915 12.05 -5.56 17.19
C ILE A 915 12.17 -6.73 16.21
N SER A 916 13.37 -6.96 15.69
CA SER A 916 13.70 -8.06 14.77
C SER A 916 15.21 -8.29 14.75
N PRO A 917 15.69 -9.55 14.59
CA PRO A 917 17.09 -9.81 14.25
C PRO A 917 17.52 -9.12 12.95
N GLU A 918 16.60 -8.95 12.00
CA GLU A 918 16.85 -8.41 10.66
C GLU A 918 16.38 -6.94 10.53
N ARG A 919 16.22 -6.23 11.66
CA ARG A 919 15.69 -4.86 11.72
C ARG A 919 16.38 -3.93 10.72
N ASP A 920 17.71 -4.00 10.67
CA ASP A 920 18.52 -3.08 9.88
C ASP A 920 18.24 -3.21 8.37
N ILE A 921 17.94 -4.41 7.89
CA ILE A 921 17.52 -4.66 6.50
C ILE A 921 16.07 -4.20 6.29
N MET A 922 15.19 -4.46 7.26
CA MET A 922 13.77 -4.09 7.17
C MET A 922 13.51 -2.58 7.18
N GLU A 923 14.35 -1.80 7.87
CA GLU A 923 14.24 -0.34 7.94
C GLU A 923 14.95 0.38 6.78
N LEU A 924 15.62 -0.38 5.89
CA LEU A 924 16.39 0.15 4.79
C LEU A 924 15.55 0.27 3.51
N ASN A 925 15.56 1.44 2.89
CA ASN A 925 15.01 1.68 1.55
C ASN A 925 16.15 2.01 0.58
N ILE A 926 16.22 1.30 -0.55
CA ILE A 926 17.21 1.52 -1.62
C ILE A 926 16.53 2.18 -2.81
N GLY A 927 17.18 3.17 -3.42
CA GLY A 927 16.66 3.86 -4.62
C GLY A 927 15.40 4.71 -4.39
N SER A 928 14.99 4.88 -3.13
CA SER A 928 13.80 5.63 -2.71
C SER A 928 14.05 6.35 -1.39
N ALA A 929 13.14 7.26 -1.01
CA ALA A 929 13.24 7.98 0.25
C ALA A 929 13.23 7.02 1.46
N PRO A 930 13.97 7.32 2.55
CA PRO A 930 14.02 6.46 3.73
C PRO A 930 12.66 6.38 4.43
N GLN A 931 12.45 5.29 5.16
CA GLN A 931 11.36 5.21 6.14
C GLN A 931 11.58 6.25 7.25
N THR A 932 10.51 6.76 7.85
CA THR A 932 10.58 7.78 8.91
C THR A 932 9.82 7.39 10.17
N ARG A 933 10.27 7.96 11.29
CA ARG A 933 9.50 8.11 12.53
C ARG A 933 8.80 9.45 12.50
N LEU A 934 7.53 9.52 12.88
CA LEU A 934 6.79 10.77 13.00
C LEU A 934 6.59 11.08 14.49
N TYR A 935 7.05 12.26 14.92
CA TYR A 935 6.72 12.82 16.24
C TYR A 935 5.75 13.97 16.03
N ASN A 936 4.59 13.92 16.69
CA ASN A 936 3.47 14.82 16.42
C ASN A 936 2.88 15.39 17.71
N VAL A 937 2.52 16.67 17.66
CA VAL A 937 1.75 17.37 18.68
C VAL A 937 0.45 17.82 18.03
N GLY A 938 -0.68 17.58 18.70
CA GLY A 938 -1.98 17.96 18.19
C GLY A 938 -2.89 18.57 19.25
N VAL A 939 -3.79 19.44 18.77
CA VAL A 939 -4.84 20.07 19.57
C VAL A 939 -6.19 19.75 18.92
N LYS A 940 -7.18 19.45 19.74
CA LYS A 940 -8.58 19.27 19.32
C LYS A 940 -9.49 20.15 20.18
N ALA A 941 -10.44 20.82 19.54
CA ALA A 941 -11.43 21.67 20.19
C ALA A 941 -12.83 21.38 19.66
N LEU A 942 -13.82 21.47 20.53
CA LEU A 942 -15.23 21.36 20.23
C LEU A 942 -15.95 22.64 20.66
N PHE A 943 -16.76 23.19 19.76
CA PHE A 943 -17.57 24.39 19.99
C PHE A 943 -19.07 24.08 19.90
#